data_AF-A0A6J3UQ67-F1
#
_entry.id   AF-A0A6J3UQ67-F1
#
_cell.length_a   1.000
_cell.length_b   1.000
_cell.length_c   1.000
_cell.angle_alpha   90.00
_cell.angle_beta   90.00
_cell.angle_gamma   90.00
#
_symmetry.space_group_name_H-M   'P 1'
#
loop_
_entity.id
_entity.type
_entity.pdbx_description
1 polymer ?
#
loop_
_entity_poly.entity_id
_entity_poly.type
_entity_poly.pdbx_seq_one_letter_code
_entity_poly.pdbx_strand_id
1 'polypeptide(L)'
;MEDFLYNTLYFIEDYKLVVIFSFIGLIALFFLYKFIKAQKKAFKDKANQPQKKKNFKEIIIEGLKERVKTFGFWLQAILLLSYSFITSGLFFLILLGNFYDDNRLPESDDDLFDIWIYAIQDFPAYYFKALCFSSLKIYGFNISLVVYSSILCSYIFITFFVWFLKYLTRTRDIGANKKVDDLFGSASWETEEKMIKAKLITPNNKKRAFDKREVIVGRRGLGDFIAYAGQAFIGLIAPTRSGKGVGFIMPNMINYPQNIVVFDPKADTMETCGKIREKRFNQKVFIYEPFSLKTHRFNPFAYVDFGNDVVLTEDILSQIDTRLKGHGMVASGGDFSTQIFGLAKLVFPERPNEKDPFFSNQARNLFVINCNIYRDLMWTKKGLEFVKRKKIIMPETPTMFFIGSMASGINLIDEDTNMEKVVSLMEFFGGEEDKSGDNLRALNPATRNMWNNFKTMGGAKETYSSVQGVYTSAFAPYNNAMIRNFTSANDFDFRRLRIDEVSIGVIANPKESTIVGPILELFFNVMIYSNLILPIHDPQCKRSCLMLMDEFTLCGYLETFVKAVGIMAEYNMRPAFVFQSKAQLENDPPLGYGRNGAKTILDNLSLNMYYGINNDNYYEHFEKLSKVLGKYTRQDVSRSIDDNTGKTNTSISNKERFLMTPDELMTMGDELIILENTLKPIKCHKALYYDDPFFTDELIKVSPSLSKKYKLGKVPNQATFYDDLQAAKTRGELSYDKSLVPVGSSEL
;
A
#
# COMPACT_ATOMS: atom_id res chain seq x y z
N MET A 1 -60.20 37.02 -59.14
CA MET A 1 -59.54 35.73 -58.81
C MET A 1 -58.17 35.66 -59.44
N GLU A 2 -58.03 36.07 -60.72
CA GLU A 2 -56.71 36.25 -61.37
C GLU A 2 -55.86 37.33 -60.68
N ASP A 3 -56.40 38.48 -60.28
CA ASP A 3 -55.62 39.48 -59.51
C ASP A 3 -55.20 39.00 -58.11
N PHE A 4 -55.98 38.10 -57.52
CA PHE A 4 -55.64 37.48 -56.25
C PHE A 4 -54.53 36.43 -56.46
N LEU A 5 -54.60 35.64 -57.52
CA LEU A 5 -53.55 34.69 -57.90
C LEU A 5 -52.26 35.40 -58.33
N TYR A 6 -52.36 36.50 -59.09
CA TYR A 6 -51.21 37.26 -59.59
C TYR A 6 -50.48 37.96 -58.44
N ASN A 7 -51.21 38.64 -57.55
CA ASN A 7 -50.61 39.24 -56.35
C ASN A 7 -50.08 38.19 -55.37
N THR A 8 -50.71 37.02 -55.27
CA THR A 8 -50.21 35.92 -54.42
C THR A 8 -48.96 35.26 -55.01
N LEU A 9 -48.87 35.11 -56.34
CA LEU A 9 -47.69 34.57 -57.03
C LEU A 9 -46.51 35.55 -57.01
N TYR A 10 -46.77 36.84 -57.18
CA TYR A 10 -45.75 37.90 -57.05
C TYR A 10 -45.19 37.99 -55.61
N PHE A 11 -46.03 37.74 -54.61
CA PHE A 11 -45.64 37.67 -53.19
C PHE A 11 -44.84 36.41 -52.83
N ILE A 12 -44.92 35.35 -53.64
CA ILE A 12 -44.25 34.06 -53.42
C ILE A 12 -42.81 34.05 -54.01
N GLU A 13 -42.52 34.85 -55.03
CA GLU A 13 -41.18 34.86 -55.66
C GLU A 13 -40.08 35.48 -54.77
N ASP A 14 -40.40 36.43 -53.88
CA ASP A 14 -39.38 37.15 -53.08
C ASP A 14 -39.10 36.56 -51.68
N TYR A 15 -39.97 35.69 -51.14
CA TYR A 15 -39.80 35.15 -49.78
C TYR A 15 -39.44 33.66 -49.78
N LYS A 16 -38.13 33.37 -49.79
CA LYS A 16 -37.53 32.02 -49.62
C LYS A 16 -38.01 31.24 -48.38
N LEU A 17 -38.71 31.87 -47.43
CA LEU A 17 -39.30 31.21 -46.26
C LEU A 17 -40.52 30.32 -46.58
N VAL A 18 -41.34 30.66 -47.59
CA VAL A 18 -42.54 29.85 -47.94
C VAL A 18 -42.13 28.49 -48.54
N VAL A 19 -40.96 28.42 -49.17
CA VAL A 19 -40.35 27.18 -49.68
C VAL A 19 -39.99 26.23 -48.52
N ILE A 20 -39.55 26.74 -47.37
CA ILE A 20 -39.26 25.94 -46.16
C ILE A 20 -40.56 25.40 -45.54
N PHE A 21 -41.63 26.21 -45.50
CA PHE A 21 -42.94 25.78 -45.00
C PHE A 21 -43.61 24.73 -45.89
N SER A 22 -43.42 24.84 -47.21
CA SER A 22 -43.83 23.84 -48.18
C SER A 22 -43.02 22.55 -48.04
N PHE A 23 -41.75 22.64 -47.65
CA PHE A 23 -40.87 21.49 -47.38
C PHE A 23 -41.34 20.66 -46.17
N ILE A 24 -41.79 21.29 -45.09
CA ILE A 24 -42.33 20.58 -43.91
C ILE A 24 -43.65 19.86 -44.24
N GLY A 25 -44.52 20.52 -45.02
CA GLY A 25 -45.72 19.89 -45.57
C GLY A 25 -45.42 18.71 -46.50
N LEU A 26 -44.40 18.83 -47.35
CA LEU A 26 -43.90 17.77 -48.23
C LEU A 26 -43.26 16.61 -47.45
N ILE A 27 -42.54 16.89 -46.37
CA ILE A 27 -41.98 15.87 -45.47
C ILE A 27 -43.12 15.12 -44.77
N ALA A 28 -44.15 15.82 -44.29
CA ALA A 28 -45.33 15.20 -43.70
C ALA A 28 -46.09 14.33 -44.71
N LEU A 29 -46.26 14.79 -45.95
CA LEU A 29 -46.83 14.02 -47.07
C LEU A 29 -45.95 12.82 -47.47
N PHE A 30 -44.63 12.94 -47.40
CA PHE A 30 -43.69 11.86 -47.67
C PHE A 30 -43.76 10.76 -46.59
N PHE A 31 -43.84 11.15 -45.31
CA PHE A 31 -44.10 10.22 -44.22
C PHE A 31 -45.49 9.59 -44.32
N LEU A 32 -46.51 10.34 -44.73
CA LEU A 32 -47.85 9.83 -45.04
C LEU A 32 -47.82 8.78 -46.16
N TYR A 33 -47.11 9.05 -47.26
CA TYR A 33 -46.93 8.11 -48.36
C TYR A 33 -46.18 6.84 -47.93
N LYS A 34 -45.07 6.96 -47.18
CA LYS A 34 -44.35 5.80 -46.64
C LYS A 34 -45.19 4.99 -45.67
N PHE A 35 -45.97 5.65 -44.82
CA PHE A 35 -46.89 5.00 -43.90
C PHE A 35 -47.99 4.24 -44.64
N ILE A 36 -48.67 4.86 -45.61
CA ILE A 36 -49.70 4.22 -46.44
C ILE A 36 -49.10 3.03 -47.22
N LYS A 37 -47.89 3.17 -47.76
CA LYS A 37 -47.19 2.08 -48.48
C LYS A 37 -46.83 0.91 -47.55
N ALA A 38 -46.39 1.19 -46.32
CA ALA A 38 -46.11 0.17 -45.31
C ALA A 38 -47.38 -0.54 -44.84
N GLN A 39 -48.50 0.18 -44.69
CA GLN A 39 -49.80 -0.39 -44.36
C GLN A 39 -50.34 -1.26 -45.50
N LYS A 40 -50.19 -0.85 -46.77
CA LYS A 40 -50.61 -1.65 -47.94
C LYS A 40 -49.82 -2.95 -48.07
N LYS A 41 -48.53 -2.95 -47.69
CA LYS A 41 -47.67 -4.15 -47.61
C LYS A 41 -48.12 -5.08 -46.47
N ALA A 42 -48.30 -4.54 -45.26
CA ALA A 42 -48.78 -5.30 -44.10
C ALA A 42 -50.20 -5.88 -44.29
N PHE A 43 -51.05 -5.24 -45.11
CA PHE A 43 -52.39 -5.71 -45.45
C PHE A 43 -52.35 -6.84 -46.49
N LYS A 44 -51.45 -6.78 -47.49
CA LYS A 44 -51.20 -7.87 -48.44
C LYS A 44 -50.64 -9.12 -47.74
N ASP A 45 -49.74 -8.93 -46.79
CA ASP A 45 -49.09 -10.03 -46.08
C ASP A 45 -50.04 -10.74 -45.10
N LYS A 46 -51.02 -10.03 -44.52
CA LYS A 46 -52.06 -10.60 -43.63
C LYS A 46 -53.27 -11.19 -44.35
N ALA A 47 -53.55 -10.79 -45.59
CA ALA A 47 -54.65 -11.36 -46.39
C ALA A 47 -54.37 -12.80 -46.88
N ASN A 48 -53.10 -13.23 -46.88
CA ASN A 48 -52.66 -14.53 -47.37
C ASN A 48 -52.60 -15.64 -46.30
N GLN A 49 -53.07 -15.40 -45.07
CA GLN A 49 -53.12 -16.42 -44.02
C GLN A 49 -54.54 -17.00 -43.85
N PRO A 50 -54.77 -18.29 -44.19
CA PRO A 50 -56.06 -18.92 -44.05
C PRO A 50 -56.20 -19.53 -42.65
N GLN A 51 -56.65 -18.76 -41.65
CA GLN A 51 -57.45 -19.28 -40.52
C GLN A 51 -57.87 -18.17 -39.53
N LYS A 52 -59.08 -18.34 -38.97
CA LYS A 52 -59.80 -17.50 -37.98
C LYS A 52 -60.66 -16.35 -38.50
N LYS A 53 -61.50 -16.65 -39.50
CA LYS A 53 -62.79 -15.94 -39.70
C LYS A 53 -63.78 -16.34 -38.60
N LYS A 54 -63.73 -15.70 -37.42
CA LYS A 54 -64.97 -15.46 -36.63
C LYS A 54 -64.90 -14.35 -35.57
N ASN A 55 -63.71 -13.85 -35.18
CA ASN A 55 -63.57 -12.61 -34.38
C ASN A 55 -62.65 -11.56 -34.99
N PHE A 56 -62.28 -11.71 -36.26
CA PHE A 56 -61.33 -10.81 -36.93
C PHE A 56 -61.92 -9.42 -37.21
N LYS A 57 -63.23 -9.34 -37.46
CA LYS A 57 -63.90 -8.08 -37.82
C LYS A 57 -64.04 -7.14 -36.63
N GLU A 58 -64.35 -7.65 -35.43
CA GLU A 58 -64.50 -6.85 -34.21
C GLU A 58 -63.15 -6.37 -33.67
N ILE A 59 -62.12 -7.23 -33.63
CA ILE A 59 -60.76 -6.85 -33.22
C ILE A 59 -60.17 -5.81 -34.19
N ILE A 60 -60.47 -5.92 -35.48
CA ILE A 60 -60.08 -4.91 -36.48
C ILE A 60 -60.82 -3.60 -36.24
N ILE A 61 -62.12 -3.62 -35.98
CA ILE A 61 -62.92 -2.40 -35.77
C ILE A 61 -62.56 -1.71 -34.46
N GLU A 62 -62.30 -2.43 -33.37
CA GLU A 62 -61.81 -1.85 -32.11
C GLU A 62 -60.38 -1.32 -32.25
N GLY A 63 -59.49 -2.08 -32.89
CA GLY A 63 -58.12 -1.61 -33.17
C GLY A 63 -58.08 -0.42 -34.13
N LEU A 64 -59.00 -0.33 -35.09
CA LEU A 64 -59.19 0.85 -35.94
C LEU A 64 -59.80 2.01 -35.15
N LYS A 65 -60.77 1.80 -34.26
CA LYS A 65 -61.38 2.86 -33.44
C LYS A 65 -60.38 3.48 -32.46
N GLU A 66 -59.57 2.67 -31.79
CA GLU A 66 -58.48 3.17 -30.94
C GLU A 66 -57.45 3.93 -31.78
N ARG A 67 -57.00 3.36 -32.91
CA ARG A 67 -55.98 3.99 -33.74
C ARG A 67 -56.47 5.23 -34.49
N VAL A 68 -57.76 5.31 -34.82
CA VAL A 68 -58.41 6.51 -35.36
C VAL A 68 -58.61 7.57 -34.28
N LYS A 69 -58.84 7.18 -33.01
CA LYS A 69 -58.81 8.13 -31.87
C LYS A 69 -57.41 8.68 -31.63
N THR A 70 -56.39 7.82 -31.59
CA THR A 70 -54.99 8.26 -31.43
C THR A 70 -54.54 9.08 -32.64
N PHE A 71 -54.91 8.69 -33.86
CA PHE A 71 -54.64 9.45 -35.09
C PHE A 71 -55.39 10.79 -35.12
N GLY A 72 -56.67 10.82 -34.74
CA GLY A 72 -57.47 12.04 -34.63
C GLY A 72 -56.90 13.00 -33.61
N PHE A 73 -56.40 12.49 -32.48
CA PHE A 73 -55.68 13.27 -31.47
C PHE A 73 -54.38 13.88 -32.02
N TRP A 74 -53.54 13.10 -32.70
CA TRP A 74 -52.29 13.61 -33.29
C TRP A 74 -52.52 14.55 -34.47
N LEU A 75 -53.52 14.29 -35.31
CA LEU A 75 -53.91 15.16 -36.41
C LEU A 75 -54.48 16.48 -35.90
N GLN A 76 -55.34 16.45 -34.86
CA GLN A 76 -55.81 17.66 -34.19
C GLN A 76 -54.65 18.40 -33.51
N ALA A 77 -53.71 17.71 -32.87
CA ALA A 77 -52.56 18.34 -32.25
C ALA A 77 -51.65 19.02 -33.29
N ILE A 78 -51.41 18.40 -34.44
CA ILE A 78 -50.63 18.96 -35.55
C ILE A 78 -51.38 20.13 -36.22
N LEU A 79 -52.70 20.03 -36.40
CA LEU A 79 -53.53 21.12 -36.92
C LEU A 79 -53.62 22.30 -35.95
N LEU A 80 -53.68 22.05 -34.63
CA LEU A 80 -53.62 23.08 -33.60
C LEU A 80 -52.23 23.72 -33.50
N LEU A 81 -51.16 22.94 -33.65
CA LEU A 81 -49.79 23.43 -33.69
C LEU A 81 -49.55 24.31 -34.93
N SER A 82 -49.97 23.84 -36.10
CA SER A 82 -49.86 24.63 -37.34
C SER A 82 -50.74 25.87 -37.30
N TYR A 83 -51.97 25.80 -36.78
CA TYR A 83 -52.83 26.96 -36.58
C TYR A 83 -52.24 27.97 -35.58
N SER A 84 -51.68 27.52 -34.46
CA SER A 84 -50.98 28.37 -33.49
C SER A 84 -49.71 29.02 -34.08
N PHE A 85 -48.96 28.30 -34.90
CA PHE A 85 -47.77 28.83 -35.57
C PHE A 85 -48.12 29.84 -36.68
N ILE A 86 -49.18 29.57 -37.45
CA ILE A 86 -49.68 30.49 -38.48
C ILE A 86 -50.25 31.76 -37.84
N THR A 87 -51.01 31.63 -36.76
CA THR A 87 -51.60 32.80 -36.07
C THR A 87 -50.56 33.64 -35.34
N SER A 88 -49.54 33.03 -34.73
CA SER A 88 -48.40 33.77 -34.15
C SER A 88 -47.51 34.41 -35.21
N GLY A 89 -47.28 33.74 -36.35
CA GLY A 89 -46.58 34.30 -37.50
C GLY A 89 -47.34 35.48 -38.15
N LEU A 90 -48.66 35.39 -38.29
CA LEU A 90 -49.50 36.51 -38.75
C LEU A 90 -49.47 37.68 -37.77
N PHE A 91 -49.50 37.41 -36.47
CA PHE A 91 -49.40 38.45 -35.44
C PHE A 91 -48.02 39.13 -35.45
N PHE A 92 -46.96 38.35 -35.69
CA PHE A 92 -45.60 38.86 -35.87
C PHE A 92 -45.45 39.73 -37.13
N LEU A 93 -46.08 39.34 -38.26
CA LEU A 93 -46.11 40.13 -39.49
C LEU A 93 -46.93 41.42 -39.33
N ILE A 94 -48.03 41.40 -38.57
CA ILE A 94 -48.82 42.62 -38.24
C ILE A 94 -48.02 43.57 -37.33
N LEU A 95 -47.23 43.03 -36.39
CA LEU A 95 -46.33 43.82 -35.56
C LEU A 95 -45.16 44.42 -36.37
N LEU A 96 -44.59 43.65 -37.30
CA LEU A 96 -43.57 44.12 -38.26
C LEU A 96 -44.12 45.17 -39.22
N GLY A 97 -45.35 45.00 -39.72
CA GLY A 97 -46.01 45.98 -40.59
C GLY A 97 -46.19 47.34 -39.91
N ASN A 98 -46.49 47.36 -38.61
CA ASN A 98 -46.53 48.58 -37.80
C ASN A 98 -45.13 49.12 -37.42
N PHE A 99 -44.08 48.32 -37.58
CA PHE A 99 -42.69 48.74 -37.38
C PHE A 99 -42.13 49.47 -38.61
N TYR A 100 -42.71 49.23 -39.80
CA TYR A 100 -42.20 49.70 -41.08
C TYR A 100 -42.86 50.96 -41.65
N ASP A 101 -43.79 51.57 -40.92
CA ASP A 101 -44.40 52.85 -41.32
C ASP A 101 -43.48 54.06 -41.06
N ASP A 102 -42.31 53.84 -40.45
CA ASP A 102 -41.25 54.85 -40.30
C ASP A 102 -39.87 54.31 -40.73
N ASN A 103 -39.65 54.35 -42.06
CA ASN A 103 -38.37 54.43 -42.79
C ASN A 103 -37.27 53.35 -42.61
N ARG A 104 -37.02 52.67 -43.75
CA ARG A 104 -35.86 51.84 -44.22
C ARG A 104 -35.92 50.33 -43.95
N LEU A 105 -36.05 49.57 -45.05
CA LEU A 105 -35.78 48.13 -45.14
C LEU A 105 -34.26 47.86 -45.09
N PRO A 106 -33.79 46.87 -44.33
CA PRO A 106 -32.40 46.43 -44.32
C PRO A 106 -32.08 45.64 -45.58
N GLU A 107 -30.91 45.93 -46.17
CA GLU A 107 -30.47 45.33 -47.42
C GLU A 107 -29.68 44.02 -47.22
N SER A 108 -29.54 43.49 -45.99
CA SER A 108 -28.73 42.29 -45.72
C SER A 108 -29.28 41.34 -44.63
N ASP A 109 -28.93 40.06 -44.73
CA ASP A 109 -29.35 38.99 -43.80
C ASP A 109 -28.78 39.14 -42.37
N ASP A 110 -27.71 39.91 -42.18
CA ASP A 110 -27.10 40.14 -40.85
C ASP A 110 -27.97 41.07 -39.96
N ASP A 111 -28.88 41.86 -40.55
CA ASP A 111 -29.76 42.79 -39.83
C ASP A 111 -30.86 42.08 -39.02
N LEU A 112 -31.16 40.82 -39.31
CA LEU A 112 -32.19 40.06 -38.60
C LEU A 112 -31.83 39.82 -37.12
N PHE A 113 -30.54 39.62 -36.81
CA PHE A 113 -30.10 39.36 -35.43
C PHE A 113 -30.14 40.64 -34.57
N ASP A 114 -29.85 41.80 -35.16
CA ASP A 114 -29.95 43.09 -34.50
C ASP A 114 -31.41 43.52 -34.27
N ILE A 115 -32.33 43.13 -35.16
CA ILE A 115 -33.79 43.28 -34.95
C ILE A 115 -34.25 42.46 -33.73
N TRP A 116 -33.72 41.24 -33.53
CA TRP A 116 -34.03 40.43 -32.36
C TRP A 116 -33.55 41.08 -31.05
N ILE A 117 -32.36 41.69 -31.06
CA ILE A 117 -31.81 42.37 -29.88
C ILE A 117 -32.61 43.65 -29.57
N TYR A 118 -32.97 44.45 -30.58
CA TYR A 118 -33.84 45.62 -30.40
C TYR A 118 -35.23 45.26 -29.88
N ALA A 119 -35.85 44.19 -30.41
CA ALA A 119 -37.16 43.72 -29.98
C ALA A 119 -37.19 43.20 -28.53
N ILE A 120 -36.06 42.66 -28.03
CA ILE A 120 -35.92 42.22 -26.63
C ILE A 120 -35.68 43.39 -25.68
N GLN A 121 -34.92 44.42 -26.11
CA GLN A 121 -34.63 45.59 -25.29
C GLN A 121 -35.86 46.48 -25.05
N ASP A 122 -36.72 46.67 -26.05
CA ASP A 122 -37.95 47.49 -25.94
C ASP A 122 -39.21 46.70 -25.55
N PHE A 123 -39.06 45.40 -25.26
CA PHE A 123 -40.14 44.50 -24.85
C PHE A 123 -41.02 45.04 -23.70
N PRO A 124 -40.48 45.71 -22.66
CA PRO A 124 -41.31 46.26 -21.57
C PRO A 124 -42.22 47.41 -22.02
N ALA A 125 -41.77 48.27 -22.94
CA ALA A 125 -42.55 49.39 -23.45
C ALA A 125 -43.68 48.92 -24.38
N TYR A 126 -43.42 47.87 -25.18
CA TYR A 126 -44.43 47.21 -26.00
C TYR A 126 -45.46 46.45 -25.18
N TYR A 127 -45.04 45.78 -24.09
CA TYR A 127 -45.94 45.13 -23.15
C TYR A 127 -46.88 46.13 -22.48
N PHE A 128 -46.38 47.32 -22.16
CA PHE A 128 -47.17 48.42 -21.61
C PHE A 128 -48.16 49.00 -22.63
N LYS A 129 -47.76 49.20 -23.90
CA LYS A 129 -48.67 49.59 -24.98
C LYS A 129 -49.74 48.51 -25.26
N ALA A 130 -49.38 47.22 -25.24
CA ALA A 130 -50.33 46.11 -25.43
C ALA A 130 -51.38 46.02 -24.30
N LEU A 131 -51.01 46.38 -23.06
CA LEU A 131 -51.95 46.55 -21.94
C LEU A 131 -52.91 47.74 -22.17
N CYS A 132 -52.46 48.82 -22.83
CA CYS A 132 -53.30 49.94 -23.23
C CYS A 132 -54.29 49.60 -24.37
N PHE A 133 -54.03 48.55 -25.16
CA PHE A 133 -54.96 48.01 -26.18
C PHE A 133 -56.13 47.19 -25.60
N SER A 134 -56.26 47.11 -24.27
CA SER A 134 -57.36 46.43 -23.55
C SER A 134 -58.78 46.89 -23.93
N SER A 135 -58.91 47.97 -24.71
CA SER A 135 -60.18 48.52 -25.17
C SER A 135 -60.51 48.26 -26.66
N LEU A 136 -59.60 47.67 -27.45
CA LEU A 136 -59.81 47.49 -28.89
C LEU A 136 -60.41 46.11 -29.22
N LYS A 137 -61.66 46.13 -29.69
CA LYS A 137 -62.34 44.99 -30.33
C LYS A 137 -62.11 45.06 -31.82
N ILE A 138 -61.37 44.11 -32.37
CA ILE A 138 -61.29 43.88 -33.82
C ILE A 138 -62.15 42.64 -34.11
N TYR A 139 -63.16 42.77 -34.97
CA TYR A 139 -64.14 41.72 -35.31
C TYR A 139 -64.82 41.03 -34.09
N GLY A 140 -65.11 41.80 -33.02
CA GLY A 140 -65.85 41.31 -31.86
C GLY A 140 -65.04 40.50 -30.83
N PHE A 141 -63.76 40.21 -31.07
CA PHE A 141 -62.89 39.51 -30.14
C PHE A 141 -62.01 40.47 -29.33
N ASN A 142 -61.89 40.20 -28.02
CA ASN A 142 -61.03 40.96 -27.13
C ASN A 142 -59.58 40.51 -27.33
N ILE A 143 -58.74 41.38 -27.89
CA ILE A 143 -57.34 41.10 -28.24
C ILE A 143 -56.56 40.57 -27.02
N SER A 144 -56.85 41.12 -25.84
CA SER A 144 -56.30 40.68 -24.56
C SER A 144 -56.51 39.18 -24.34
N LEU A 145 -57.70 38.66 -24.65
CA LEU A 145 -58.07 37.26 -24.44
C LEU A 145 -57.32 36.30 -25.37
N VAL A 146 -56.97 36.76 -26.57
CA VAL A 146 -56.15 36.01 -27.54
C VAL A 146 -54.69 35.98 -27.10
N VAL A 147 -54.16 37.10 -26.59
CA VAL A 147 -52.80 37.16 -26.06
C VAL A 147 -52.66 36.28 -24.81
N TYR A 148 -53.59 36.35 -23.86
CA TYR A 148 -53.53 35.51 -22.65
C TYR A 148 -53.67 34.02 -22.95
N SER A 149 -54.54 33.63 -23.90
CA SER A 149 -54.69 32.22 -24.27
C SER A 149 -53.44 31.67 -24.96
N SER A 150 -52.78 32.47 -25.80
CA SER A 150 -51.53 32.07 -26.46
C SER A 150 -50.37 31.87 -25.47
N ILE A 151 -50.23 32.74 -24.48
CA ILE A 151 -49.21 32.60 -23.41
C ILE A 151 -49.47 31.36 -22.56
N LEU A 152 -50.74 31.11 -22.19
CA LEU A 152 -51.13 29.97 -21.39
C LEU A 152 -50.86 28.64 -22.13
N CYS A 153 -51.15 28.57 -23.43
CA CYS A 153 -50.84 27.40 -24.25
C CYS A 153 -49.34 27.13 -24.36
N SER A 154 -48.52 28.18 -24.53
CA SER A 154 -47.05 28.06 -24.54
C SER A 154 -46.49 27.56 -23.22
N TYR A 155 -47.03 28.04 -22.09
CA TYR A 155 -46.60 27.59 -20.76
C TYR A 155 -46.96 26.12 -20.50
N ILE A 156 -48.17 25.69 -20.88
CA ILE A 156 -48.59 24.28 -20.77
C ILE A 156 -47.71 23.38 -21.64
N PHE A 157 -47.33 23.83 -22.84
CA PHE A 157 -46.46 23.07 -23.73
C PHE A 157 -45.04 22.93 -23.16
N ILE A 158 -44.43 24.01 -22.66
CA ILE A 158 -43.07 23.97 -22.09
C ILE A 158 -43.04 23.05 -20.86
N THR A 159 -44.03 23.17 -19.98
CA THR A 159 -44.12 22.32 -18.77
C THR A 159 -44.32 20.85 -19.11
N PHE A 160 -45.16 20.53 -20.10
CA PHE A 160 -45.32 19.17 -20.62
C PHE A 160 -44.04 18.64 -21.27
N PHE A 161 -43.35 19.46 -22.06
CA PHE A 161 -42.11 19.07 -22.76
C PHE A 161 -40.96 18.79 -21.78
N VAL A 162 -40.80 19.61 -20.74
CA VAL A 162 -39.82 19.37 -19.68
C VAL A 162 -40.17 18.12 -18.87
N TRP A 163 -41.45 17.91 -18.56
CA TRP A 163 -41.91 16.68 -17.89
C TRP A 163 -41.65 15.45 -18.76
N PHE A 164 -41.90 15.53 -20.08
CA PHE A 164 -41.68 14.46 -21.04
C PHE A 164 -40.19 14.13 -21.22
N LEU A 165 -39.31 15.13 -21.28
CA LEU A 165 -37.87 14.93 -21.26
C LEU A 165 -37.41 14.23 -19.97
N LYS A 166 -37.91 14.66 -18.81
CA LYS A 166 -37.67 13.97 -17.53
C LYS A 166 -38.21 12.54 -17.52
N TYR A 167 -39.34 12.27 -18.18
CA TYR A 167 -39.90 10.94 -18.31
C TYR A 167 -39.05 10.02 -19.21
N LEU A 168 -38.52 10.55 -20.32
CA LEU A 168 -37.60 9.83 -21.21
C LEU A 168 -36.27 9.51 -20.52
N THR A 169 -35.72 10.43 -19.71
CA THR A 169 -34.51 10.13 -18.92
C THR A 169 -34.82 9.15 -17.78
N ARG A 170 -35.97 9.28 -17.11
CA ARG A 170 -36.36 8.41 -15.99
C ARG A 170 -36.67 6.98 -16.42
N THR A 171 -37.24 6.76 -17.61
CA THR A 171 -37.43 5.41 -18.17
C THR A 171 -36.11 4.74 -18.57
N ARG A 172 -35.07 5.53 -18.85
CA ARG A 172 -33.71 5.03 -19.04
C ARG A 172 -33.04 4.64 -17.71
N ASP A 173 -33.37 5.33 -16.62
CA ASP A 173 -32.81 5.06 -15.28
C ASP A 173 -33.55 3.93 -14.50
N ILE A 174 -34.85 3.72 -14.75
CA ILE A 174 -35.63 2.66 -14.07
C ILE A 174 -35.15 1.24 -14.47
N GLY A 175 -34.53 1.09 -15.63
CA GLY A 175 -33.91 -0.18 -16.06
C GLY A 175 -32.52 -0.46 -15.46
N ALA A 176 -31.86 0.54 -14.87
CA ALA A 176 -30.46 0.43 -14.45
C ALA A 176 -30.26 0.12 -12.96
N ASN A 177 -31.31 0.20 -12.14
CA ASN A 177 -31.19 0.13 -10.67
C ASN A 177 -32.07 -0.95 -9.99
N LYS A 178 -32.46 -2.00 -10.72
CA LYS A 178 -32.93 -3.22 -10.06
C LYS A 178 -31.69 -3.91 -9.47
N LYS A 179 -31.54 -3.89 -8.14
CA LYS A 179 -30.55 -4.72 -7.44
C LYS A 179 -30.64 -6.13 -8.01
N VAL A 180 -29.57 -6.58 -8.63
CA VAL A 180 -29.43 -7.97 -9.07
C VAL A 180 -29.49 -8.81 -7.81
N ASP A 181 -30.40 -9.78 -7.73
CA ASP A 181 -30.39 -10.73 -6.62
C ASP A 181 -29.05 -11.47 -6.62
N ASP A 182 -28.38 -11.52 -5.46
CA ASP A 182 -27.05 -12.13 -5.26
C ASP A 182 -27.09 -13.67 -5.36
N LEU A 183 -27.63 -14.21 -6.46
CA LEU A 183 -27.88 -15.63 -6.73
C LEU A 183 -26.64 -16.52 -6.55
N PHE A 184 -25.46 -16.04 -6.96
CA PHE A 184 -24.21 -16.79 -6.93
C PHE A 184 -23.15 -16.17 -5.98
N GLY A 185 -23.54 -15.17 -5.19
CA GLY A 185 -22.67 -14.45 -4.25
C GLY A 185 -22.72 -12.93 -4.44
N SER A 186 -22.16 -12.23 -3.45
CA SER A 186 -22.22 -10.77 -3.30
C SER A 186 -20.83 -10.10 -3.20
N ALA A 187 -19.77 -10.82 -3.62
CA ALA A 187 -18.41 -10.31 -3.59
C ALA A 187 -18.29 -8.98 -4.34
N SER A 188 -17.60 -8.01 -3.75
CA SER A 188 -17.47 -6.66 -4.30
C SER A 188 -16.27 -5.96 -3.68
N TRP A 189 -15.73 -4.99 -4.41
CA TRP A 189 -14.69 -4.10 -3.89
C TRP A 189 -15.23 -3.19 -2.79
N GLU A 190 -14.35 -2.76 -1.89
CA GLU A 190 -14.73 -1.81 -0.86
C GLU A 190 -15.06 -0.42 -1.43
N THR A 191 -16.00 0.23 -0.77
CA THR A 191 -16.46 1.58 -1.08
C THR A 191 -15.57 2.65 -0.47
N GLU A 192 -15.44 3.77 -1.17
CA GLU A 192 -14.70 4.95 -0.69
C GLU A 192 -15.20 5.44 0.68
N GLU A 193 -16.51 5.46 0.90
CA GLU A 193 -17.11 5.89 2.16
C GLU A 193 -16.62 5.05 3.35
N LYS A 194 -16.54 3.73 3.19
CA LYS A 194 -16.00 2.87 4.25
C LYS A 194 -14.50 3.01 4.42
N MET A 195 -13.74 3.19 3.34
CA MET A 195 -12.30 3.44 3.43
C MET A 195 -12.00 4.77 4.16
N ILE A 196 -12.81 5.81 3.95
CA ILE A 196 -12.74 7.07 4.71
C ILE A 196 -13.08 6.83 6.19
N LYS A 197 -14.16 6.09 6.47
CA LYS A 197 -14.57 5.75 7.85
C LYS A 197 -13.49 4.95 8.59
N ALA A 198 -12.81 4.05 7.90
CA ALA A 198 -11.66 3.30 8.39
C ALA A 198 -10.36 4.13 8.44
N LYS A 199 -10.39 5.40 8.03
CA LYS A 199 -9.25 6.33 7.99
C LYS A 199 -8.10 5.86 7.11
N LEU A 200 -8.36 5.01 6.12
CA LEU A 200 -7.34 4.57 5.16
C LEU A 200 -7.02 5.64 4.12
N ILE A 201 -8.00 6.50 3.82
CA ILE A 201 -7.91 7.58 2.84
C ILE A 201 -8.49 8.88 3.40
N THR A 202 -8.05 10.01 2.86
CA THR A 202 -8.60 11.33 3.19
C THR A 202 -9.78 11.63 2.26
N PRO A 203 -10.87 12.29 2.72
CA PRO A 203 -11.96 12.71 1.85
C PRO A 203 -11.47 13.60 0.69
N ASN A 204 -12.04 13.40 -0.50
CA ASN A 204 -11.75 14.22 -1.69
C ASN A 204 -11.89 15.72 -1.35
N ASN A 205 -10.94 16.53 -1.84
CA ASN A 205 -10.78 17.99 -1.64
C ASN A 205 -9.91 18.46 -0.46
N LYS A 206 -9.29 17.55 0.32
CA LYS A 206 -8.28 17.94 1.32
C LYS A 206 -6.91 17.39 0.96
N LYS A 207 -5.85 18.20 1.09
CA LYS A 207 -4.48 17.69 1.07
C LYS A 207 -4.34 16.71 2.24
N ARG A 208 -3.91 15.48 1.95
CA ARG A 208 -3.65 14.46 2.98
C ARG A 208 -2.50 14.94 3.85
N ALA A 209 -2.80 15.23 5.12
CA ALA A 209 -1.79 15.38 6.15
C ALA A 209 -1.56 13.99 6.73
N PHE A 210 -0.43 13.38 6.41
CA PHE A 210 -0.10 12.07 6.96
C PHE A 210 0.06 12.15 8.47
N ASP A 211 -0.60 11.25 9.20
CA ASP A 211 -0.26 11.04 10.61
C ASP A 211 1.19 10.53 10.69
N LYS A 212 1.88 10.86 11.78
CA LYS A 212 3.23 10.38 12.05
C LYS A 212 3.36 8.86 12.05
N ARG A 213 2.23 8.13 12.16
CA ARG A 213 2.18 6.66 12.18
C ARG A 213 1.59 6.05 10.92
N GLU A 214 1.29 6.80 9.87
CA GLU A 214 0.71 6.19 8.66
C GLU A 214 1.76 5.51 7.78
N VAL A 215 1.51 4.25 7.43
CA VAL A 215 2.31 3.48 6.47
C VAL A 215 1.56 3.46 5.14
N ILE A 216 2.20 3.92 4.07
CA ILE A 216 1.61 3.92 2.72
C ILE A 216 1.56 2.48 2.21
N VAL A 217 0.37 2.03 1.82
CA VAL A 217 0.09 0.66 1.35
C VAL A 217 -0.38 0.62 -0.10
N GLY A 218 -0.74 1.76 -0.68
CA GLY A 218 -1.14 1.89 -2.08
C GLY A 218 -1.55 3.32 -2.42
N ARG A 219 -2.12 3.51 -3.61
CA ARG A 219 -2.68 4.79 -4.08
C ARG A 219 -3.90 4.57 -4.96
N ARG A 220 -4.77 5.57 -5.05
CA ARG A 220 -5.90 5.60 -6.01
C ARG A 220 -5.60 6.48 -7.21
N GLY A 221 -4.74 7.49 -7.02
CA GLY A 221 -4.27 8.43 -8.02
C GLY A 221 -3.03 9.16 -7.52
N LEU A 222 -2.52 10.10 -8.32
CA LEU A 222 -1.34 10.90 -7.96
C LEU A 222 -1.62 11.74 -6.71
N GLY A 223 -0.76 11.62 -5.70
CA GLY A 223 -0.90 12.29 -4.41
C GLY A 223 -2.03 11.76 -3.52
N ASP A 224 -2.80 10.78 -3.99
CA ASP A 224 -3.96 10.21 -3.29
C ASP A 224 -3.66 8.79 -2.82
N PHE A 225 -2.98 8.73 -1.68
CA PHE A 225 -2.48 7.50 -1.09
C PHE A 225 -3.54 6.79 -0.27
N ILE A 226 -3.38 5.48 -0.14
CA ILE A 226 -4.01 4.65 0.88
C ILE A 226 -2.93 4.39 1.93
N ALA A 227 -3.20 4.75 3.20
CA ALA A 227 -2.23 4.59 4.26
C ALA A 227 -2.88 3.98 5.50
N TYR A 228 -2.15 3.07 6.13
CA TYR A 228 -2.59 2.31 7.29
C TYR A 228 -1.95 2.88 8.56
N ALA A 229 -2.79 3.44 9.44
CA ALA A 229 -2.37 3.96 10.74
C ALA A 229 -2.38 2.89 11.84
N GLY A 230 -2.97 1.72 11.60
CA GLY A 230 -3.08 0.65 12.58
C GLY A 230 -1.72 0.16 13.07
N GLN A 231 -1.64 -0.23 14.34
CA GLN A 231 -0.40 -0.71 14.97
C GLN A 231 -0.10 -2.19 14.66
N ALA A 232 -1.08 -2.90 14.09
CA ALA A 232 -0.93 -4.30 13.74
C ALA A 232 -0.11 -4.50 12.45
N PHE A 233 0.19 -5.76 12.15
CA PHE A 233 1.24 -6.12 11.20
C PHE A 233 0.76 -6.00 9.76
N ILE A 234 1.70 -5.63 8.89
CA ILE A 234 1.47 -5.50 7.46
C ILE A 234 2.24 -6.62 6.75
N GLY A 235 1.55 -7.39 5.92
CA GLY A 235 2.16 -8.39 5.03
C GLY A 235 2.08 -7.94 3.59
N LEU A 236 3.18 -8.02 2.87
CA LEU A 236 3.24 -7.88 1.42
C LEU A 236 3.68 -9.21 0.83
N ILE A 237 2.78 -9.83 0.08
CA ILE A 237 3.07 -11.02 -0.71
C ILE A 237 3.44 -10.56 -2.11
N ALA A 238 4.74 -10.53 -2.36
CA ALA A 238 5.32 -9.96 -3.56
C ALA A 238 6.43 -10.87 -4.10
N PRO A 239 6.21 -11.48 -5.27
CA PRO A 239 7.22 -12.24 -5.99
C PRO A 239 8.43 -11.39 -6.41
N THR A 240 9.53 -12.02 -6.81
CA THR A 240 10.71 -11.28 -7.29
C THR A 240 10.37 -10.42 -8.52
N ARG A 241 10.98 -9.23 -8.62
CA ARG A 241 10.76 -8.24 -9.70
C ARG A 241 9.33 -7.68 -9.82
N SER A 242 8.45 -7.88 -8.84
CA SER A 242 7.08 -7.34 -8.81
C SER A 242 6.97 -5.85 -8.46
N GLY A 243 8.10 -5.22 -8.06
CA GLY A 243 8.16 -3.81 -7.66
C GLY A 243 8.04 -3.55 -6.16
N LYS A 244 8.21 -4.56 -5.28
CA LYS A 244 8.11 -4.41 -3.80
C LYS A 244 8.96 -3.27 -3.22
N GLY A 245 10.21 -3.15 -3.65
CA GLY A 245 11.12 -2.10 -3.19
C GLY A 245 10.64 -0.70 -3.57
N VAL A 246 10.24 -0.51 -4.83
CA VAL A 246 9.86 0.80 -5.39
C VAL A 246 8.42 1.21 -5.06
N GLY A 247 7.53 0.25 -4.76
CA GLY A 247 6.11 0.47 -4.51
C GLY A 247 5.67 0.41 -3.06
N PHE A 248 6.53 -0.10 -2.15
CA PHE A 248 6.20 -0.22 -0.72
C PHE A 248 7.36 0.20 0.21
N ILE A 249 8.57 -0.34 0.02
CA ILE A 249 9.70 -0.05 0.92
C ILE A 249 10.14 1.42 0.82
N MET A 250 10.52 1.87 -0.37
CA MET A 250 11.02 3.22 -0.63
C MET A 250 10.00 4.32 -0.33
N PRO A 251 8.72 4.20 -0.72
CA PRO A 251 7.67 5.15 -0.31
C PRO A 251 7.61 5.38 1.20
N ASN A 252 7.73 4.31 1.99
CA ASN A 252 7.67 4.40 3.45
C ASN A 252 8.97 4.93 4.06
N MET A 253 10.14 4.65 3.46
CA MET A 253 11.39 5.32 3.83
C MET A 253 11.33 6.83 3.65
N ILE A 254 10.67 7.29 2.57
CA ILE A 254 10.52 8.71 2.27
C ILE A 254 9.46 9.35 3.17
N ASN A 255 8.34 8.67 3.43
CA ASN A 255 7.18 9.25 4.10
C ASN A 255 7.19 9.14 5.63
N TYR A 256 7.60 8.00 6.20
CA TYR A 256 7.30 7.66 7.59
C TYR A 256 8.22 8.41 8.57
N PRO A 257 7.72 9.39 9.36
CA PRO A 257 8.58 10.33 10.10
C PRO A 257 9.15 9.78 11.41
N GLN A 258 8.67 8.63 11.87
CA GLN A 258 9.16 7.99 13.09
C GLN A 258 10.37 7.09 12.76
N ASN A 259 10.85 6.31 13.73
CA ASN A 259 12.05 5.49 13.54
C ASN A 259 11.77 4.32 12.60
N ILE A 260 12.78 3.97 11.80
CA ILE A 260 12.70 2.84 10.87
C ILE A 260 13.88 1.90 11.12
N VAL A 261 13.60 0.61 11.14
CA VAL A 261 14.61 -0.44 10.91
C VAL A 261 14.27 -1.05 9.56
N VAL A 262 15.17 -0.93 8.58
CA VAL A 262 14.98 -1.55 7.27
C VAL A 262 16.01 -2.65 7.06
N PHE A 263 15.50 -3.83 6.74
CA PHE A 263 16.31 -4.95 6.30
C PHE A 263 16.23 -5.04 4.78
N ASP A 264 17.34 -4.69 4.14
CA ASP A 264 17.47 -4.68 2.67
C ASP A 264 18.75 -5.42 2.27
N PRO A 265 18.64 -6.66 1.78
CA PRO A 265 19.77 -7.47 1.33
C PRO A 265 20.62 -6.83 0.22
N LYS A 266 20.09 -5.84 -0.51
CA LYS A 266 20.74 -5.21 -1.68
C LYS A 266 21.31 -3.82 -1.42
N ALA A 267 21.16 -3.29 -0.20
CA ALA A 267 21.56 -1.92 0.19
C ALA A 267 20.88 -0.77 -0.57
N ASP A 268 20.04 -1.04 -1.58
CA ASP A 268 19.50 -0.02 -2.49
C ASP A 268 18.66 1.03 -1.75
N THR A 269 17.96 0.59 -0.72
CA THR A 269 17.05 1.40 0.07
C THR A 269 17.77 2.51 0.84
N MET A 270 18.82 2.15 1.60
CA MET A 270 19.57 3.14 2.37
C MET A 270 20.46 4.01 1.48
N GLU A 271 20.96 3.48 0.38
CA GLU A 271 21.73 4.28 -0.59
C GLU A 271 20.87 5.33 -1.31
N THR A 272 19.56 5.12 -1.42
CA THR A 272 18.66 6.05 -2.11
C THR A 272 17.89 6.96 -1.15
N CYS A 273 17.53 6.46 0.03
CA CYS A 273 16.69 7.20 0.98
C CYS A 273 17.42 7.63 2.26
N GLY A 274 18.67 7.18 2.49
CA GLY A 274 19.43 7.49 3.70
C GLY A 274 19.55 8.98 3.96
N LYS A 275 19.85 9.78 2.91
CA LYS A 275 19.95 11.24 3.04
C LYS A 275 18.62 11.90 3.38
N ILE A 276 17.51 11.35 2.91
CA ILE A 276 16.17 11.82 3.25
C ILE A 276 15.94 11.63 4.77
N ARG A 277 16.35 10.48 5.34
CA ARG A 277 16.24 10.24 6.79
C ARG A 277 16.99 11.30 7.59
N GLU A 278 18.21 11.63 7.17
CA GLU A 278 19.04 12.65 7.82
C GLU A 278 18.47 14.06 7.66
N LYS A 279 18.10 14.46 6.44
CA LYS A 279 17.75 15.86 6.14
C LYS A 279 16.30 16.20 6.41
N ARG A 280 15.37 15.30 6.08
CA ARG A 280 13.93 15.53 6.24
C ARG A 280 13.47 15.27 7.67
N PHE A 281 14.01 14.24 8.30
CA PHE A 281 13.56 13.79 9.63
C PHE A 281 14.57 14.03 10.74
N ASN A 282 15.74 14.61 10.43
CA ASN A 282 16.81 14.88 11.40
C ASN A 282 17.26 13.64 12.18
N GLN A 283 17.18 12.46 11.56
CA GLN A 283 17.52 11.20 12.20
C GLN A 283 18.99 10.84 12.00
N LYS A 284 19.59 10.23 13.02
CA LYS A 284 20.89 9.56 12.88
C LYS A 284 20.71 8.25 12.13
N VAL A 285 21.55 7.99 11.14
CA VAL A 285 21.48 6.76 10.33
C VAL A 285 22.58 5.79 10.76
N PHE A 286 22.19 4.60 11.20
CA PHE A 286 23.09 3.50 11.51
C PHE A 286 22.99 2.43 10.43
N ILE A 287 24.13 1.88 10.03
CA ILE A 287 24.27 0.88 8.96
C ILE A 287 25.00 -0.33 9.51
N TYR A 288 24.34 -1.48 9.46
CA TYR A 288 24.82 -2.77 9.93
C TYR A 288 24.97 -3.72 8.75
N GLU A 289 26.21 -4.07 8.43
CA GLU A 289 26.58 -4.93 7.31
C GLU A 289 27.66 -5.93 7.77
N PRO A 290 27.29 -7.17 8.14
CA PRO A 290 28.23 -8.13 8.73
C PRO A 290 29.46 -8.49 7.88
N PHE A 291 29.34 -8.34 6.56
CA PHE A 291 30.39 -8.66 5.57
C PHE A 291 31.05 -7.39 5.00
N SER A 292 31.10 -6.33 5.80
CA SER A 292 31.79 -5.10 5.47
C SER A 292 32.66 -4.65 6.63
N LEU A 293 33.88 -4.19 6.36
CA LEU A 293 34.69 -3.49 7.35
C LEU A 293 34.11 -2.11 7.67
N LYS A 294 33.33 -1.54 6.75
CA LYS A 294 32.66 -0.25 6.92
C LYS A 294 31.23 -0.49 7.39
N THR A 295 31.08 -0.75 8.68
CA THR A 295 29.81 -1.07 9.33
C THR A 295 29.81 -0.52 10.74
N HIS A 296 28.64 -0.10 11.23
CA HIS A 296 28.41 0.02 12.65
C HIS A 296 28.42 -1.37 13.29
N ARG A 297 28.81 -1.39 14.56
CA ARG A 297 29.11 -2.59 15.32
C ARG A 297 28.01 -2.88 16.32
N PHE A 298 27.69 -4.15 16.48
CA PHE A 298 26.70 -4.68 17.40
C PHE A 298 27.36 -5.78 18.24
N ASN A 299 27.46 -5.55 19.55
CA ASN A 299 27.96 -6.56 20.47
C ASN A 299 26.80 -7.10 21.33
N PRO A 300 26.42 -8.38 21.21
CA PRO A 300 25.34 -8.96 22.02
C PRO A 300 25.62 -8.91 23.52
N PHE A 301 26.90 -8.92 23.93
CA PHE A 301 27.27 -8.82 25.34
C PHE A 301 27.08 -7.42 25.93
N ALA A 302 26.91 -6.38 25.11
CA ALA A 302 26.56 -5.04 25.61
C ALA A 302 25.17 -5.00 26.27
N TYR A 303 24.35 -6.02 26.04
CA TYR A 303 23.04 -6.21 26.64
C TYR A 303 23.10 -7.20 27.82
N VAL A 304 24.28 -7.62 28.25
CA VAL A 304 24.45 -8.50 29.41
C VAL A 304 25.04 -7.72 30.57
N ASP A 305 24.46 -7.87 31.74
CA ASP A 305 24.92 -7.23 32.97
C ASP A 305 25.95 -8.10 33.69
N PHE A 306 27.23 -7.81 33.46
CA PHE A 306 28.33 -8.52 34.10
C PHE A 306 28.60 -8.08 35.55
N GLY A 307 27.95 -7.02 36.08
CA GLY A 307 28.45 -6.27 37.22
C GLY A 307 27.49 -5.89 38.35
N ASN A 308 26.17 -5.99 38.20
CA ASN A 308 25.24 -5.49 39.24
C ASN A 308 25.25 -6.29 40.56
N ASP A 309 25.74 -7.53 40.58
CA ASP A 309 25.79 -8.36 41.81
C ASP A 309 27.12 -8.27 42.57
N VAL A 310 28.08 -7.47 42.08
CA VAL A 310 29.38 -7.27 42.73
C VAL A 310 29.37 -5.94 43.47
N VAL A 311 29.59 -5.95 44.79
CA VAL A 311 29.86 -4.73 45.57
C VAL A 311 31.19 -4.15 45.07
N LEU A 312 31.12 -3.26 44.08
CA LEU A 312 32.27 -2.55 43.55
C LEU A 312 32.57 -1.35 44.45
N THR A 313 33.80 -1.25 44.93
CA THR A 313 34.32 -0.14 45.73
C THR A 313 34.42 1.14 44.89
N GLU A 314 34.28 2.30 45.54
CA GLU A 314 34.21 3.65 44.92
C GLU A 314 35.32 3.96 43.90
N ASP A 315 36.50 3.35 44.04
CA ASP A 315 37.63 3.55 43.13
C ASP A 315 37.39 3.00 41.71
N ILE A 316 36.71 1.85 41.57
CA ILE A 316 36.39 1.26 40.25
C ILE A 316 35.20 1.99 39.59
N LEU A 317 34.30 2.53 40.42
CA LEU A 317 33.14 3.29 39.96
C LEU A 317 33.50 4.60 39.24
N SER A 318 34.70 5.13 39.46
CA SER A 318 35.20 6.34 38.77
C SER A 318 35.73 6.07 37.35
N GLN A 319 36.05 4.81 37.03
CA GLN A 319 36.66 4.41 35.76
C GLN A 319 35.67 3.76 34.79
N ILE A 320 34.59 3.18 35.30
CA ILE A 320 33.54 2.58 34.47
C ILE A 320 32.49 3.65 34.16
N ASP A 321 32.32 3.96 32.87
CA ASP A 321 31.33 4.93 32.40
C ASP A 321 29.95 4.62 33.01
N THR A 322 29.47 5.53 33.85
CA THR A 322 28.16 5.47 34.52
C THR A 322 26.96 5.23 33.58
N ARG A 323 27.15 5.33 32.25
CA ARG A 323 26.15 5.00 31.23
C ARG A 323 25.93 3.50 30.99
N LEU A 324 26.80 2.63 31.49
CA LEU A 324 26.62 1.17 31.44
C LEU A 324 25.73 0.64 32.57
N LYS A 325 25.29 1.50 33.49
CA LYS A 325 24.44 1.10 34.62
C LYS A 325 22.98 0.86 34.18
N GLY A 326 22.56 -0.39 34.37
CA GLY A 326 21.16 -0.79 34.47
C GLY A 326 20.50 -1.08 33.13
N HIS A 327 19.76 -2.19 33.10
CA HIS A 327 19.04 -2.78 31.96
C HIS A 327 19.94 -3.66 31.10
N GLY A 328 20.36 -4.83 31.61
CA GLY A 328 20.66 -5.93 30.69
C GLY A 328 19.46 -6.25 29.80
N MET A 329 19.48 -7.37 29.06
CA MET A 329 18.47 -7.69 28.02
C MET A 329 17.00 -7.54 28.48
N VAL A 330 16.72 -7.49 29.77
CA VAL A 330 15.38 -7.41 30.33
C VAL A 330 14.94 -5.95 30.58
N ALA A 331 13.76 -5.64 30.05
CA ALA A 331 12.87 -4.55 30.43
C ALA A 331 12.58 -4.42 31.95
N SER A 332 12.93 -5.46 32.72
CA SER A 332 12.51 -5.66 34.11
C SER A 332 13.60 -6.24 35.02
N GLY A 333 14.90 -6.15 34.66
CA GLY A 333 15.99 -6.55 35.56
C GLY A 333 16.09 -8.06 35.83
N GLY A 334 16.41 -8.86 34.81
CA GLY A 334 16.86 -10.25 35.02
C GLY A 334 18.31 -10.29 35.49
N ASP A 335 18.67 -11.28 36.29
CA ASP A 335 20.05 -11.52 36.73
C ASP A 335 20.97 -11.93 35.56
N PHE A 336 22.28 -11.82 35.75
CA PHE A 336 23.29 -12.21 34.76
C PHE A 336 23.05 -13.61 34.18
N SER A 337 22.68 -14.56 35.05
CA SER A 337 22.45 -15.96 34.69
C SER A 337 21.34 -16.12 33.66
N THR A 338 20.21 -15.43 33.85
CA THR A 338 19.08 -15.47 32.92
C THR A 338 19.45 -14.89 31.56
N GLN A 339 20.19 -13.77 31.55
CA GLN A 339 20.58 -13.09 30.32
C GLN A 339 21.56 -13.93 29.49
N ILE A 340 22.58 -14.50 30.13
CA ILE A 340 23.54 -15.39 29.47
C ILE A 340 22.87 -16.68 28.97
N PHE A 341 21.92 -17.23 29.73
CA PHE A 341 21.17 -18.41 29.27
C PHE A 341 20.28 -18.09 28.06
N GLY A 342 19.65 -16.91 28.03
CA GLY A 342 18.93 -16.41 26.87
C GLY A 342 19.84 -16.26 25.64
N LEU A 343 21.01 -15.65 25.82
CA LEU A 343 22.01 -15.52 24.75
C LEU A 343 22.53 -16.88 24.28
N ALA A 344 22.75 -17.84 25.20
CA ALA A 344 23.18 -19.19 24.88
C ALA A 344 22.18 -19.90 23.95
N LYS A 345 20.88 -19.69 24.15
CA LYS A 345 19.83 -20.23 23.27
C LYS A 345 19.86 -19.63 21.88
N LEU A 346 20.23 -18.36 21.74
CA LEU A 346 20.36 -17.71 20.43
C LEU A 346 21.61 -18.18 19.68
N VAL A 347 22.73 -18.36 20.39
CA VAL A 347 23.99 -18.84 19.78
C VAL A 347 23.90 -20.34 19.42
N PHE A 348 23.21 -21.11 20.26
CA PHE A 348 22.99 -22.54 20.09
C PHE A 348 21.47 -22.82 20.12
N PRO A 349 20.75 -22.63 19.01
CA PRO A 349 19.30 -22.83 18.96
C PRO A 349 18.92 -24.31 19.07
N GLU A 350 17.79 -24.60 19.73
CA GLU A 350 17.19 -25.94 19.75
C GLU A 350 16.58 -26.26 18.39
N ARG A 351 16.95 -27.40 17.80
CA ARG A 351 16.36 -27.82 16.52
C ARG A 351 15.22 -28.82 16.78
N PRO A 352 14.00 -28.59 16.24
CA PRO A 352 12.83 -29.43 16.51
C PRO A 352 13.00 -30.92 16.18
N ASN A 353 13.94 -31.28 15.29
CA ASN A 353 14.18 -32.64 14.82
C ASN A 353 15.60 -33.15 15.13
N GLU A 354 16.27 -32.57 16.13
CA GLU A 354 17.62 -33.00 16.53
C GLU A 354 17.56 -34.39 17.19
N LYS A 355 18.14 -35.39 16.54
CA LYS A 355 18.10 -36.79 17.02
C LYS A 355 18.81 -36.99 18.37
N ASP A 356 19.80 -36.16 18.68
CA ASP A 356 20.50 -36.17 19.97
C ASP A 356 20.97 -34.74 20.34
N PRO A 357 20.22 -34.02 21.20
CA PRO A 357 20.57 -32.67 21.62
C PRO A 357 21.66 -32.65 22.72
N PHE A 358 22.23 -33.80 23.11
CA PHE A 358 23.20 -33.87 24.20
C PHE A 358 24.39 -32.93 23.97
N PHE A 359 25.07 -33.04 22.84
CA PHE A 359 26.25 -32.21 22.56
C PHE A 359 25.93 -30.71 22.43
N SER A 360 24.79 -30.37 21.83
CA SER A 360 24.30 -29.00 21.71
C SER A 360 23.95 -28.40 23.08
N ASN A 361 23.35 -29.19 23.98
CA ASN A 361 23.13 -28.80 25.38
C ASN A 361 24.43 -28.59 26.14
N GLN A 362 25.42 -29.47 25.95
CA GLN A 362 26.71 -29.31 26.62
C GLN A 362 27.50 -28.12 26.06
N ALA A 363 27.40 -27.82 24.76
CA ALA A 363 28.00 -26.63 24.18
C ALA A 363 27.38 -25.35 24.74
N ARG A 364 26.05 -25.33 24.96
CA ARG A 364 25.37 -24.25 25.70
C ARG A 364 25.89 -24.10 27.12
N ASN A 365 26.03 -25.20 27.86
CA ASN A 365 26.57 -25.15 29.23
C ASN A 365 28.01 -24.61 29.24
N LEU A 366 28.85 -25.06 28.30
CA LEU A 366 30.21 -24.54 28.15
C LEU A 366 30.22 -23.04 27.83
N PHE A 367 29.27 -22.54 27.05
CA PHE A 367 29.14 -21.10 26.77
C PHE A 367 28.82 -20.30 28.03
N VAL A 368 27.85 -20.78 28.81
CA VAL A 368 27.49 -20.17 30.09
C VAL A 368 28.70 -20.17 31.03
N ILE A 369 29.44 -21.26 31.09
CA ILE A 369 30.67 -21.38 31.89
C ILE A 369 31.73 -20.37 31.44
N ASN A 370 32.03 -20.29 30.14
CA ASN A 370 33.03 -19.35 29.62
C ASN A 370 32.65 -17.89 29.94
N CYS A 371 31.37 -17.54 29.83
CA CYS A 371 30.89 -16.21 30.21
C CYS A 371 31.04 -15.94 31.73
N ASN A 372 30.80 -16.94 32.57
CA ASN A 372 31.01 -16.84 34.02
C ASN A 372 32.50 -16.74 34.38
N ILE A 373 33.37 -17.48 33.69
CA ILE A 373 34.84 -17.38 33.86
C ILE A 373 35.30 -15.97 33.50
N TYR A 374 34.86 -15.44 32.35
CA TYR A 374 35.18 -14.06 31.97
C TYR A 374 34.70 -13.06 33.01
N ARG A 375 33.45 -13.18 33.48
CA ARG A 375 32.90 -12.34 34.54
C ARG A 375 33.76 -12.40 35.81
N ASP A 376 34.05 -13.58 36.32
CA ASP A 376 34.81 -13.75 37.56
C ASP A 376 36.22 -13.18 37.43
N LEU A 377 36.86 -13.33 36.28
CA LEU A 377 38.23 -12.86 36.04
C LEU A 377 38.31 -11.35 35.81
N MET A 378 37.35 -10.75 35.11
CA MET A 378 37.40 -9.32 34.76
C MET A 378 36.61 -8.42 35.71
N TRP A 379 35.62 -8.95 36.44
CA TRP A 379 34.69 -8.15 37.26
C TRP A 379 34.80 -8.43 38.77
N THR A 380 35.78 -9.22 39.21
CA THR A 380 36.10 -9.35 40.64
C THR A 380 37.52 -8.88 40.93
N LYS A 381 37.74 -8.29 42.10
CA LYS A 381 39.08 -7.85 42.54
C LYS A 381 40.10 -9.00 42.47
N LYS A 382 39.69 -10.17 42.98
CA LYS A 382 40.50 -11.40 42.97
C LYS A 382 40.83 -11.86 41.56
N GLY A 383 39.87 -11.81 40.66
CA GLY A 383 40.04 -12.14 39.24
C GLY A 383 41.03 -11.21 38.56
N LEU A 384 40.90 -9.90 38.75
CA LEU A 384 41.79 -8.90 38.14
C LEU A 384 43.24 -9.05 38.61
N GLU A 385 43.44 -9.28 39.91
CA GLU A 385 44.77 -9.59 40.47
C GLU A 385 45.33 -10.89 39.88
N PHE A 386 44.48 -11.89 39.67
CA PHE A 386 44.87 -13.16 39.06
C PHE A 386 45.25 -13.01 37.57
N VAL A 387 44.45 -12.28 36.78
CA VAL A 387 44.71 -11.98 35.36
C VAL A 387 46.06 -11.27 35.20
N LYS A 388 46.35 -10.27 36.04
CA LYS A 388 47.65 -9.58 36.06
C LYS A 388 48.79 -10.51 36.44
N ARG A 389 48.62 -11.31 37.50
CA ARG A 389 49.64 -12.26 37.98
C ARG A 389 50.00 -13.31 36.93
N LYS A 390 49.00 -13.84 36.23
CA LYS A 390 49.17 -14.90 35.22
C LYS A 390 49.36 -14.36 33.80
N LYS A 391 49.46 -13.04 33.61
CA LYS A 391 49.58 -12.34 32.32
C LYS A 391 48.57 -12.84 31.28
N ILE A 392 47.32 -13.00 31.73
CA ILE A 392 46.23 -13.48 30.88
C ILE A 392 45.79 -12.33 29.96
N ILE A 393 45.63 -12.63 28.68
CA ILE A 393 45.15 -11.67 27.68
C ILE A 393 43.62 -11.72 27.69
N MET A 394 42.98 -10.68 28.21
CA MET A 394 41.53 -10.53 28.22
C MET A 394 41.12 -9.14 27.69
N PRO A 395 40.14 -9.05 26.77
CA PRO A 395 39.62 -7.77 26.35
C PRO A 395 38.78 -7.13 27.46
N GLU A 396 38.77 -5.80 27.53
CA GLU A 396 37.98 -5.04 28.50
C GLU A 396 36.47 -5.31 28.37
N THR A 397 36.01 -5.53 27.15
CA THR A 397 34.64 -5.96 26.85
C THR A 397 34.64 -7.33 26.18
N PRO A 398 33.76 -8.26 26.57
CA PRO A 398 33.71 -9.57 25.95
C PRO A 398 33.18 -9.45 24.52
N THR A 399 33.80 -10.18 23.58
CA THR A 399 33.40 -10.24 22.17
C THR A 399 33.01 -11.66 21.80
N MET A 400 32.20 -11.82 20.75
CA MET A 400 31.84 -13.14 20.23
C MET A 400 33.07 -13.95 19.82
N PHE A 401 34.07 -13.29 19.22
CA PHE A 401 35.34 -13.93 18.89
C PHE A 401 36.09 -14.41 20.13
N PHE A 402 36.25 -13.56 21.15
CA PHE A 402 37.00 -13.92 22.35
C PHE A 402 36.33 -15.07 23.11
N ILE A 403 35.03 -14.97 23.41
CA ILE A 403 34.28 -16.04 24.10
C ILE A 403 34.28 -17.33 23.27
N GLY A 404 34.17 -17.23 21.95
CA GLY A 404 34.33 -18.33 21.01
C GLY A 404 35.69 -19.03 21.14
N SER A 405 36.77 -18.25 21.22
CA SER A 405 38.14 -18.76 21.32
C SER A 405 38.45 -19.45 22.65
N MET A 406 37.73 -19.11 23.73
CA MET A 406 37.94 -19.69 25.06
C MET A 406 37.73 -21.21 25.09
N ALA A 407 36.95 -21.77 24.16
CA ALA A 407 36.80 -23.22 24.06
C ALA A 407 38.10 -23.93 23.65
N SER A 408 39.00 -23.25 22.95
CA SER A 408 40.35 -23.75 22.64
C SER A 408 41.33 -23.55 23.78
N GLY A 409 41.12 -22.52 24.61
CA GLY A 409 41.94 -22.24 25.78
C GLY A 409 41.95 -20.78 26.17
N ILE A 410 42.79 -20.45 27.16
CA ILE A 410 43.06 -19.09 27.61
C ILE A 410 44.41 -18.64 27.04
N ASN A 411 44.43 -17.43 26.49
CA ASN A 411 45.65 -16.80 25.97
C ASN A 411 46.44 -16.16 27.12
N LEU A 412 47.72 -16.50 27.22
CA LEU A 412 48.66 -16.02 28.23
C LEU A 412 49.91 -15.48 27.52
N ILE A 413 50.61 -14.55 28.14
CA ILE A 413 51.98 -14.21 27.72
C ILE A 413 52.94 -15.15 28.45
N ASP A 414 53.63 -15.99 27.69
CA ASP A 414 54.65 -16.91 28.20
C ASP A 414 55.83 -16.13 28.78
N GLU A 415 56.23 -16.42 30.02
CA GLU A 415 57.24 -15.63 30.72
C GLU A 415 58.66 -15.82 30.18
N ASP A 416 58.94 -16.98 29.60
CA ASP A 416 60.28 -17.34 29.12
C ASP A 416 60.50 -16.81 27.69
N THR A 417 59.46 -16.86 26.86
CA THR A 417 59.53 -16.47 25.45
C THR A 417 58.95 -15.09 25.14
N ASN A 418 58.19 -14.51 26.07
CA ASN A 418 57.42 -13.28 25.89
C ASN A 418 56.49 -13.31 24.66
N MET A 419 56.04 -14.51 24.28
CA MET A 419 55.13 -14.77 23.17
C MET A 419 53.76 -15.20 23.69
N GLU A 420 52.72 -15.03 22.87
CA GLU A 420 51.38 -15.53 23.20
C GLU A 420 51.34 -17.07 23.19
N LYS A 421 50.81 -17.64 24.27
CA LYS A 421 50.60 -19.08 24.44
C LYS A 421 49.14 -19.34 24.79
N VAL A 422 48.52 -20.29 24.10
CA VAL A 422 47.15 -20.74 24.39
C VAL A 422 47.22 -22.00 25.26
N VAL A 423 46.60 -21.97 26.43
CA VAL A 423 46.52 -23.12 27.34
C VAL A 423 45.08 -23.59 27.44
N SER A 424 44.82 -24.87 27.16
CA SER A 424 43.46 -25.42 27.18
C SER A 424 42.81 -25.24 28.57
N LEU A 425 41.49 -25.00 28.64
CA LEU A 425 40.80 -24.81 29.92
C LEU A 425 40.95 -26.04 30.85
N MET A 426 41.00 -27.24 30.27
CA MET A 426 41.19 -28.50 31.02
C MET A 426 42.56 -28.56 31.72
N GLU A 427 43.60 -28.07 31.06
CA GLU A 427 44.95 -27.96 31.60
C GLU A 427 45.05 -26.79 32.59
N PHE A 428 44.46 -25.64 32.25
CA PHE A 428 44.53 -24.44 33.08
C PHE A 428 43.83 -24.60 34.43
N PHE A 429 42.66 -25.21 34.48
CA PHE A 429 41.85 -25.41 35.71
C PHE A 429 41.94 -26.83 36.27
N GLY A 430 42.88 -27.65 35.81
CA GLY A 430 42.90 -29.07 36.16
C GLY A 430 44.16 -29.84 35.82
N GLY A 431 45.17 -29.20 35.26
CA GLY A 431 46.48 -29.75 34.96
C GLY A 431 47.41 -29.75 36.16
N GLU A 432 48.64 -30.23 35.95
CA GLU A 432 49.61 -30.40 37.02
C GLU A 432 50.04 -29.09 37.69
N GLU A 433 49.98 -27.98 36.97
CA GLU A 433 50.30 -26.64 37.47
C GLU A 433 49.23 -26.09 38.43
N ASP A 434 48.01 -26.63 38.42
CA ASP A 434 46.92 -26.25 39.34
C ASP A 434 46.71 -27.29 40.46
N LYS A 435 47.72 -28.10 40.80
CA LYS A 435 47.64 -29.10 41.89
C LYS A 435 47.19 -28.51 43.25
N SER A 436 47.43 -27.22 43.48
CA SER A 436 46.99 -26.49 44.68
C SER A 436 45.56 -25.91 44.57
N GLY A 437 44.97 -25.95 43.38
CA GLY A 437 43.68 -25.34 43.03
C GLY A 437 43.71 -23.80 43.03
N ASP A 438 44.88 -23.16 42.91
CA ASP A 438 45.03 -21.70 42.90
C ASP A 438 44.28 -21.05 41.72
N ASN A 439 44.31 -21.66 40.53
CA ASN A 439 43.60 -21.15 39.36
C ASN A 439 42.09 -21.28 39.54
N LEU A 440 41.59 -22.43 40.00
CA LEU A 440 40.17 -22.61 40.36
C LEU A 440 39.72 -21.70 41.51
N ARG A 441 40.63 -21.32 42.41
CA ARG A 441 40.34 -20.39 43.51
C ARG A 441 40.09 -18.98 43.01
N ALA A 442 40.64 -18.59 41.86
CA ALA A 442 40.35 -17.29 41.25
C ALA A 442 38.88 -17.12 40.87
N LEU A 443 38.20 -18.24 40.56
CA LEU A 443 36.77 -18.25 40.22
C LEU A 443 35.87 -18.28 41.45
N ASN A 444 34.68 -17.72 41.30
CA ASN A 444 33.63 -17.79 42.31
C ASN A 444 33.18 -19.25 42.53
N PRO A 445 32.70 -19.61 43.74
CA PRO A 445 32.30 -20.99 44.05
C PRO A 445 31.26 -21.57 43.08
N ALA A 446 30.30 -20.76 42.62
CA ALA A 446 29.28 -21.19 41.66
C ALA A 446 29.89 -21.58 40.30
N THR A 447 30.75 -20.73 39.74
CA THR A 447 31.47 -20.99 38.48
C THR A 447 32.38 -22.21 38.60
N ARG A 448 33.08 -22.34 39.74
CA ARG A 448 33.92 -23.50 40.05
C ARG A 448 33.10 -24.80 40.05
N ASN A 449 31.93 -24.78 40.68
CA ASN A 449 31.03 -25.93 40.71
C ASN A 449 30.49 -26.27 39.31
N MET A 450 30.10 -25.27 38.52
CA MET A 450 29.70 -25.48 37.12
C MET A 450 30.81 -26.15 36.31
N TRP A 451 32.05 -25.65 36.42
CA TRP A 451 33.21 -26.22 35.74
C TRP A 451 33.51 -27.65 36.19
N ASN A 452 33.52 -27.90 37.51
CA ASN A 452 33.77 -29.23 38.05
C ASN A 452 32.70 -30.23 37.59
N ASN A 453 31.42 -29.84 37.64
CA ASN A 453 30.32 -30.67 37.15
C ASN A 453 30.51 -31.01 35.68
N PHE A 454 30.84 -30.01 34.85
CA PHE A 454 31.12 -30.20 33.43
C PHE A 454 32.31 -31.14 33.19
N LYS A 455 33.40 -31.00 33.96
CA LYS A 455 34.58 -31.89 33.88
C LYS A 455 34.27 -33.33 34.31
N THR A 456 33.36 -33.53 35.26
CA THR A 456 33.07 -34.88 35.82
C THR A 456 32.06 -35.69 35.00
N MET A 457 31.34 -35.08 34.06
CA MET A 457 30.37 -35.80 33.23
C MET A 457 31.05 -36.63 32.12
N GLY A 458 30.92 -37.96 32.21
CA GLY A 458 31.07 -38.93 31.11
C GLY A 458 32.37 -38.86 30.29
N GLY A 459 33.49 -39.33 30.83
CA GLY A 459 34.74 -39.48 30.05
C GLY A 459 35.25 -38.14 29.51
N ALA A 460 35.65 -37.25 30.43
CA ALA A 460 35.95 -35.83 30.23
C ALA A 460 36.90 -35.45 29.08
N LYS A 461 37.64 -36.40 28.52
CA LYS A 461 38.56 -36.16 27.39
C LYS A 461 37.95 -36.58 26.04
N GLU A 462 37.20 -37.68 26.03
CA GLU A 462 36.55 -38.23 24.83
C GLU A 462 35.31 -37.41 24.45
N THR A 463 34.54 -36.95 25.44
CA THR A 463 33.31 -36.17 25.22
C THR A 463 33.59 -34.67 25.05
N TYR A 464 34.62 -34.12 25.71
CA TYR A 464 34.96 -32.70 25.63
C TYR A 464 35.36 -32.26 24.22
N SER A 465 36.13 -33.08 23.51
CA SER A 465 36.51 -32.80 22.12
C SER A 465 35.28 -32.66 21.22
N SER A 466 34.26 -33.52 21.39
CA SER A 466 33.00 -33.45 20.67
C SER A 466 32.19 -32.19 21.00
N VAL A 467 32.11 -31.83 22.29
CA VAL A 467 31.44 -30.60 22.74
C VAL A 467 32.17 -29.35 22.23
N GLN A 468 33.50 -29.34 22.30
CA GLN A 468 34.35 -28.28 21.76
C GLN A 468 34.19 -28.15 20.24
N GLY A 469 34.02 -29.26 19.53
CA GLY A 469 33.72 -29.27 18.09
C GLY A 469 32.40 -28.55 17.77
N VAL A 470 31.32 -28.85 18.50
CA VAL A 470 30.03 -28.16 18.35
C VAL A 470 30.15 -26.67 18.71
N TYR A 471 30.84 -26.37 19.82
CA TYR A 471 31.07 -25.00 20.27
C TYR A 471 31.82 -24.16 19.23
N THR A 472 32.97 -24.65 18.79
CA THR A 472 33.83 -23.96 17.81
C THR A 472 33.11 -23.79 16.48
N SER A 473 32.26 -24.74 16.09
CA SER A 473 31.44 -24.63 14.87
C SER A 473 30.44 -23.49 14.94
N ALA A 474 29.79 -23.26 16.09
CA ALA A 474 28.87 -22.14 16.28
C ALA A 474 29.59 -20.78 16.22
N PHE A 475 30.85 -20.73 16.66
CA PHE A 475 31.67 -19.51 16.66
C PHE A 475 32.55 -19.33 15.42
N ALA A 476 32.62 -20.32 14.52
CA ALA A 476 33.43 -20.26 13.30
C ALA A 476 33.20 -19.00 12.44
N PRO A 477 31.96 -18.45 12.31
CA PRO A 477 31.73 -17.18 11.60
C PRO A 477 32.57 -16.00 12.12
N TYR A 478 32.83 -15.93 13.43
CA TYR A 478 33.52 -14.80 14.06
C TYR A 478 35.04 -14.83 13.85
N ASN A 479 35.58 -15.89 13.22
CA ASN A 479 36.96 -15.91 12.75
C ASN A 479 37.19 -15.00 11.55
N ASN A 480 36.14 -14.68 10.78
CA ASN A 480 36.20 -13.72 9.69
C ASN A 480 36.38 -12.30 10.25
N ALA A 481 37.37 -11.55 9.74
CA ALA A 481 37.71 -10.21 10.21
C ALA A 481 36.54 -9.21 10.12
N MET A 482 35.67 -9.32 9.11
CA MET A 482 34.51 -8.44 8.93
C MET A 482 33.44 -8.71 10.00
N ILE A 483 33.12 -9.97 10.26
CA ILE A 483 32.17 -10.37 11.30
C ILE A 483 32.74 -10.07 12.70
N ARG A 484 34.04 -10.29 12.89
CA ARG A 484 34.75 -9.91 14.12
C ARG A 484 34.64 -8.41 14.36
N ASN A 485 34.93 -7.59 13.34
CA ASN A 485 34.74 -6.14 13.41
C ASN A 485 33.29 -5.79 13.74
N PHE A 486 32.32 -6.36 13.02
CA PHE A 486 30.88 -6.17 13.23
C PHE A 486 30.44 -6.44 14.67
N THR A 487 31.07 -7.42 15.36
CA THR A 487 30.74 -7.79 16.74
C THR A 487 31.71 -7.31 17.82
N SER A 488 32.68 -6.47 17.45
CA SER A 488 33.75 -6.02 18.35
C SER A 488 33.32 -4.96 19.36
N ALA A 489 32.28 -4.18 19.05
CA ALA A 489 31.78 -3.08 19.89
C ALA A 489 30.28 -2.86 19.65
N ASN A 490 29.69 -1.89 20.35
CA ASN A 490 28.27 -1.58 20.21
C ASN A 490 28.07 -0.07 19.94
N ASP A 491 27.89 0.31 18.68
CA ASP A 491 27.82 1.72 18.26
C ASP A 491 26.43 2.35 18.47
N PHE A 492 25.38 1.53 18.56
CA PHE A 492 24.04 1.96 18.96
C PHE A 492 23.42 0.97 19.94
N ASP A 493 22.78 1.52 20.96
CA ASP A 493 22.08 0.75 21.98
C ASP A 493 20.60 0.58 21.61
N PHE A 494 20.17 -0.65 21.33
CA PHE A 494 18.80 -0.94 20.94
C PHE A 494 17.76 -0.57 21.99
N ARG A 495 18.13 -0.46 23.27
CA ARG A 495 17.21 0.02 24.32
C ARG A 495 16.77 1.47 24.06
N ARG A 496 17.56 2.23 23.30
CA ARG A 496 17.28 3.61 22.91
C ARG A 496 16.51 3.74 21.59
N LEU A 497 16.20 2.63 20.92
CA LEU A 497 15.52 2.61 19.61
C LEU A 497 14.16 3.32 19.62
N ARG A 498 13.45 3.35 20.75
CA ARG A 498 12.16 4.06 20.88
C ARG A 498 12.27 5.40 21.61
N ILE A 499 13.49 5.85 21.89
CA ILE A 499 13.81 7.10 22.59
C ILE A 499 14.46 8.10 21.62
N ASP A 500 15.55 7.69 20.97
CA ASP A 500 16.34 8.54 20.07
C ASP A 500 15.70 8.69 18.68
N GLU A 501 16.12 9.69 17.91
CA GLU A 501 15.70 9.88 16.50
C GLU A 501 16.65 9.14 15.56
N VAL A 502 16.29 7.91 15.17
CA VAL A 502 17.20 7.02 14.44
C VAL A 502 16.54 6.29 13.28
N SER A 503 17.35 5.99 12.26
CA SER A 503 17.06 5.04 11.19
C SER A 503 18.17 3.99 11.16
N ILE A 504 17.80 2.72 11.15
CA ILE A 504 18.74 1.59 11.12
C ILE A 504 18.58 0.87 9.79
N GLY A 505 19.67 0.69 9.07
CA GLY A 505 19.75 -0.13 7.86
C GLY A 505 20.54 -1.40 8.14
N VAL A 506 19.94 -2.55 7.85
CA VAL A 506 20.59 -3.85 7.96
C VAL A 506 20.75 -4.40 6.55
N ILE A 507 22.00 -4.60 6.15
CA ILE A 507 22.41 -5.02 4.81
C ILE A 507 23.08 -6.38 4.92
N ALA A 508 22.64 -7.31 4.08
CA ALA A 508 23.06 -8.70 4.14
C ALA A 508 23.01 -9.32 2.76
N ASN A 509 24.17 -9.60 2.15
CA ASN A 509 24.20 -10.18 0.82
C ASN A 509 23.68 -11.64 0.85
N PRO A 510 22.65 -12.00 0.04
CA PRO A 510 22.12 -13.37 0.00
C PRO A 510 23.16 -14.43 -0.36
N LYS A 511 24.25 -14.05 -1.06
CA LYS A 511 25.36 -14.96 -1.43
C LYS A 511 26.05 -15.58 -0.21
N GLU A 512 25.93 -14.97 0.96
CA GLU A 512 26.59 -15.39 2.21
C GLU A 512 25.59 -15.97 3.23
N SER A 513 24.36 -16.28 2.78
CA SER A 513 23.20 -16.62 3.62
C SER A 513 23.45 -17.68 4.71
N THR A 514 24.28 -18.69 4.45
CA THR A 514 24.57 -19.76 5.43
C THR A 514 25.28 -19.25 6.69
N ILE A 515 26.10 -18.20 6.56
CA ILE A 515 26.85 -17.59 7.66
C ILE A 515 26.09 -16.37 8.22
N VAL A 516 25.43 -15.61 7.34
CA VAL A 516 24.65 -14.41 7.68
C VAL A 516 23.46 -14.74 8.57
N GLY A 517 22.75 -15.85 8.31
CA GLY A 517 21.49 -16.20 8.98
C GLY A 517 21.57 -16.14 10.50
N PRO A 518 22.48 -16.90 11.16
CA PRO A 518 22.63 -16.87 12.62
C PRO A 518 23.00 -15.49 13.18
N ILE A 519 23.76 -14.68 12.44
CA ILE A 519 24.16 -13.33 12.88
C ILE A 519 22.96 -12.38 12.83
N LEU A 520 22.15 -12.45 11.76
CA LEU A 520 20.91 -11.67 11.65
C LEU A 520 19.88 -12.13 12.69
N GLU A 521 19.75 -13.43 12.91
CA GLU A 521 18.88 -14.00 13.93
C GLU A 521 19.25 -13.44 15.31
N LEU A 522 20.53 -13.45 15.66
CA LEU A 522 21.03 -12.87 16.90
C LEU A 522 20.75 -11.36 17.00
N PHE A 523 21.07 -10.60 15.94
CA PHE A 523 20.84 -9.16 15.87
C PHE A 523 19.38 -8.79 16.09
N PHE A 524 18.46 -9.39 15.31
CA PHE A 524 17.04 -9.06 15.37
C PHE A 524 16.40 -9.57 16.66
N ASN A 525 16.76 -10.75 17.17
CA ASN A 525 16.25 -11.22 18.46
C ASN A 525 16.64 -10.28 19.59
N VAL A 526 17.91 -9.86 19.69
CA VAL A 526 18.36 -8.92 20.72
C VAL A 526 17.68 -7.55 20.58
N MET A 527 17.55 -7.04 19.35
CA MET A 527 16.88 -5.77 19.07
C MET A 527 15.39 -5.80 19.45
N ILE A 528 14.66 -6.84 19.03
CA ILE A 528 13.24 -7.01 19.34
C ILE A 528 13.07 -7.16 20.85
N TYR A 529 13.82 -8.07 21.47
CA TYR A 529 13.72 -8.35 22.91
C TYR A 529 13.95 -7.09 23.76
N SER A 530 14.99 -6.31 23.44
CA SER A 530 15.31 -5.06 24.14
C SER A 530 14.24 -3.97 23.99
N ASN A 531 13.29 -4.13 23.07
CA ASN A 531 12.21 -3.17 22.80
C ASN A 531 10.82 -3.68 23.19
N LEU A 532 10.71 -4.87 23.77
CA LEU A 532 9.48 -5.38 24.38
C LEU A 532 9.27 -4.78 25.78
N ILE A 533 9.33 -3.45 25.90
CA ILE A 533 9.00 -2.67 27.11
C ILE A 533 7.76 -1.81 26.85
N LEU A 534 6.67 -1.97 27.62
CA LEU A 534 5.47 -1.18 27.35
C LEU A 534 5.75 0.32 27.63
N PRO A 535 5.25 1.25 26.79
CA PRO A 535 5.41 2.69 27.03
C PRO A 535 4.84 3.18 28.38
N ILE A 536 3.90 2.42 28.98
CA ILE A 536 3.39 2.71 30.33
C ILE A 536 4.44 2.48 31.42
N HIS A 537 5.38 1.55 31.19
CA HIS A 537 6.47 1.24 32.10
C HIS A 537 7.69 2.12 31.87
N ASP A 538 7.88 2.63 30.65
CA ASP A 538 8.88 3.64 30.33
C ASP A 538 8.29 4.80 29.52
N PRO A 539 7.95 5.93 30.17
CA PRO A 539 7.43 7.12 29.52
C PRO A 539 8.40 7.78 28.50
N GLN A 540 9.69 7.38 28.48
CA GLN A 540 10.65 7.86 27.48
C GLN A 540 10.44 7.21 26.12
N CYS A 541 9.83 6.02 26.06
CA CYS A 541 9.50 5.28 24.84
C CYS A 541 8.34 5.92 24.06
N LYS A 542 8.57 7.11 23.50
CA LYS A 542 7.57 7.93 22.79
C LYS A 542 7.48 7.63 21.30
N ARG A 543 8.51 7.02 20.71
CA ARG A 543 8.62 6.78 19.27
C ARG A 543 8.00 5.44 18.89
N SER A 544 7.49 5.40 17.66
CA SER A 544 7.05 4.16 17.00
C SER A 544 8.14 3.70 16.04
N CYS A 545 8.47 2.41 16.03
CA CYS A 545 9.49 1.86 15.15
C CYS A 545 8.83 0.99 14.06
N LEU A 546 8.95 1.40 12.80
CA LEU A 546 8.52 0.59 11.65
C LEU A 546 9.67 -0.32 11.22
N MET A 547 9.42 -1.63 11.20
CA MET A 547 10.40 -2.62 10.72
C MET A 547 10.04 -3.03 9.29
N LEU A 548 10.73 -2.45 8.30
CA LEU A 548 10.57 -2.78 6.88
C LEU A 548 11.47 -3.96 6.53
N MET A 549 10.89 -5.15 6.38
CA MET A 549 11.63 -6.39 6.16
C MET A 549 11.45 -6.87 4.71
N ASP A 550 12.29 -6.45 3.76
CA ASP A 550 12.11 -6.74 2.32
C ASP A 550 12.24 -8.24 1.99
N GLU A 551 13.07 -8.98 2.73
CA GLU A 551 13.18 -10.43 2.58
C GLU A 551 13.12 -11.08 3.96
N PHE A 552 11.95 -11.02 4.60
CA PHE A 552 11.79 -11.45 6.00
C PHE A 552 12.27 -12.89 6.26
N THR A 553 12.19 -13.78 5.30
CA THR A 553 12.65 -15.18 5.45
C THR A 553 14.18 -15.32 5.52
N LEU A 554 14.94 -14.32 5.07
CA LEU A 554 16.42 -14.36 5.09
C LEU A 554 16.99 -14.18 6.51
N CYS A 555 16.24 -13.63 7.46
CA CYS A 555 16.69 -13.51 8.85
C CYS A 555 16.60 -14.83 9.64
N GLY A 556 16.07 -15.91 9.04
CA GLY A 556 15.88 -17.20 9.70
C GLY A 556 14.75 -17.19 10.72
N TYR A 557 14.88 -18.04 11.74
CA TYR A 557 13.87 -18.23 12.78
C TYR A 557 14.02 -17.23 13.92
N LEU A 558 13.14 -16.23 14.00
CA LEU A 558 13.13 -15.28 15.12
C LEU A 558 12.22 -15.79 16.25
N GLU A 559 12.75 -16.57 17.19
CA GLU A 559 11.98 -17.13 18.31
C GLU A 559 11.26 -16.06 19.14
N THR A 560 11.97 -14.97 19.48
CA THR A 560 11.41 -13.86 20.26
C THR A 560 10.24 -13.22 19.53
N PHE A 561 10.34 -13.12 18.21
CA PHE A 561 9.30 -12.55 17.37
C PHE A 561 8.03 -13.40 17.40
N VAL A 562 8.12 -14.72 17.22
CA VAL A 562 6.94 -15.62 17.26
C VAL A 562 6.21 -15.53 18.60
N LYS A 563 6.95 -15.41 19.70
CA LYS A 563 6.37 -15.28 21.05
C LYS A 563 5.74 -13.91 21.28
N ALA A 564 6.28 -12.86 20.67
CA ALA A 564 5.86 -11.48 20.89
C ALA A 564 4.86 -10.95 19.83
N VAL A 565 4.68 -11.64 18.71
CA VAL A 565 3.86 -11.25 17.55
C VAL A 565 2.49 -10.65 17.93
N GLY A 566 1.78 -11.26 18.89
CA GLY A 566 0.44 -10.81 19.30
C GLY A 566 0.42 -9.57 20.22
N ILE A 567 1.57 -9.21 20.79
CA ILE A 567 1.67 -8.09 21.75
C ILE A 567 2.52 -6.92 21.22
N MET A 568 3.39 -7.14 20.23
CA MET A 568 4.33 -6.13 19.66
C MET A 568 3.68 -4.81 19.26
N ALA A 569 2.41 -4.83 18.84
CA ALA A 569 1.64 -3.63 18.52
C ALA A 569 1.53 -2.67 19.72
N GLU A 570 1.36 -3.20 20.94
CA GLU A 570 1.29 -2.43 22.19
C GLU A 570 2.64 -1.78 22.54
N TYR A 571 3.73 -2.37 22.06
CA TYR A 571 5.09 -1.86 22.22
C TYR A 571 5.45 -0.79 21.17
N ASN A 572 4.52 -0.34 20.33
CA ASN A 572 4.81 0.55 19.19
C ASN A 572 5.91 0.03 18.26
N MET A 573 6.11 -1.29 18.22
CA MET A 573 6.95 -1.96 17.23
C MET A 573 6.03 -2.44 16.12
N ARG A 574 6.30 -2.01 14.89
CA ARG A 574 5.39 -2.21 13.75
C ARG A 574 6.10 -2.93 12.62
N PRO A 575 6.04 -4.26 12.61
CA PRO A 575 6.57 -5.05 11.52
C PRO A 575 5.76 -4.93 10.23
N ALA A 576 6.48 -4.73 9.14
CA ALA A 576 5.98 -4.77 7.77
C ALA A 576 6.84 -5.76 6.99
N PHE A 577 6.28 -6.95 6.74
CA PHE A 577 6.98 -8.06 6.13
C PHE A 577 6.76 -8.12 4.64
N VAL A 578 7.82 -8.44 3.92
CA VAL A 578 7.71 -8.85 2.54
C VAL A 578 8.25 -10.26 2.41
N PHE A 579 7.42 -11.13 1.84
CA PHE A 579 7.76 -12.53 1.59
C PHE A 579 7.18 -12.97 0.25
N GLN A 580 7.84 -13.92 -0.41
CA GLN A 580 7.46 -14.32 -1.77
C GLN A 580 6.30 -15.31 -1.76
N SER A 581 6.27 -16.21 -0.80
CA SER A 581 5.20 -17.19 -0.65
C SER A 581 5.02 -17.62 0.81
N LYS A 582 3.82 -18.10 1.12
CA LYS A 582 3.52 -18.73 2.42
C LYS A 582 4.39 -19.95 2.69
N ALA A 583 4.73 -20.72 1.64
CA ALA A 583 5.53 -21.93 1.77
C ALA A 583 6.93 -21.65 2.35
N GLN A 584 7.53 -20.49 2.02
CA GLN A 584 8.82 -20.11 2.62
C GLN A 584 8.74 -19.90 4.12
N LEU A 585 7.62 -19.36 4.63
CA LEU A 585 7.40 -19.21 6.07
C LEU A 585 7.14 -20.56 6.76
N GLU A 586 6.45 -21.47 6.08
CA GLU A 586 6.08 -22.79 6.61
C GLU A 586 7.23 -23.79 6.70
N ASN A 587 8.40 -23.50 6.10
CA ASN A 587 9.62 -24.28 6.27
C ASN A 587 9.99 -24.41 7.75
N ASP A 588 10.56 -25.55 8.15
CA ASP A 588 10.95 -25.77 9.54
C ASP A 588 12.16 -24.89 9.95
N PRO A 589 12.26 -24.49 11.23
CA PRO A 589 13.44 -23.81 11.75
C PRO A 589 14.74 -24.58 11.45
N PRO A 590 15.84 -23.89 11.09
CA PRO A 590 16.03 -22.43 11.11
C PRO A 590 15.64 -21.71 9.81
N LEU A 591 15.19 -22.42 8.77
CA LEU A 591 14.90 -21.84 7.44
C LEU A 591 13.55 -21.13 7.36
N GLY A 592 12.66 -21.37 8.33
CA GLY A 592 11.37 -20.73 8.45
C GLY A 592 10.82 -20.89 9.87
N TYR A 593 9.51 -20.92 10.01
CA TYR A 593 8.80 -20.90 11.29
C TYR A 593 8.01 -22.17 11.60
N GLY A 594 8.07 -23.16 10.71
CA GLY A 594 7.18 -24.32 10.70
C GLY A 594 5.73 -23.92 10.45
N ARG A 595 4.85 -24.90 10.24
CA ARG A 595 3.43 -24.64 9.94
C ARG A 595 2.71 -23.83 11.05
N ASN A 596 2.97 -24.17 12.31
CA ASN A 596 2.33 -23.51 13.46
C ASN A 596 2.85 -22.08 13.67
N GLY A 597 4.16 -21.87 13.57
CA GLY A 597 4.75 -20.53 13.69
C GLY A 597 4.33 -19.63 12.52
N ALA A 598 4.38 -20.15 11.29
CA ALA A 598 3.91 -19.43 10.11
C ALA A 598 2.44 -19.03 10.22
N LYS A 599 1.57 -19.94 10.69
CA LYS A 599 0.16 -19.63 10.96
C LYS A 599 0.03 -18.50 11.97
N THR A 600 0.77 -18.55 13.07
CA THR A 600 0.75 -17.51 14.12
C THR A 600 1.14 -16.14 13.54
N ILE A 601 2.15 -16.07 12.69
CA ILE A 601 2.57 -14.82 12.04
C ILE A 601 1.46 -14.31 11.11
N LEU A 602 0.92 -15.17 10.25
CA LEU A 602 -0.08 -14.82 9.25
C LEU A 602 -1.42 -14.39 9.88
N ASP A 603 -1.85 -15.07 10.95
CA ASP A 603 -3.10 -14.75 11.66
C ASP A 603 -3.02 -13.38 12.37
N ASN A 604 -1.81 -12.87 12.65
CA ASN A 604 -1.59 -11.54 13.23
C ASN A 604 -1.40 -10.43 12.18
N LEU A 605 -1.36 -10.77 10.87
CA LEU A 605 -1.37 -9.77 9.81
C LEU A 605 -2.76 -9.15 9.71
N SER A 606 -2.88 -7.86 10.05
CA SER A 606 -4.15 -7.14 9.94
C SER A 606 -4.39 -6.58 8.54
N LEU A 607 -3.32 -6.41 7.78
CA LEU A 607 -3.37 -5.94 6.40
C LEU A 607 -2.44 -6.79 5.53
N ASN A 608 -3.02 -7.42 4.50
CA ASN A 608 -2.30 -8.23 3.52
C ASN A 608 -2.38 -7.57 2.15
N MET A 609 -1.23 -7.34 1.52
CA MET A 609 -1.10 -6.79 0.17
C MET A 609 -0.61 -7.86 -0.78
N TYR A 610 -1.18 -7.91 -1.98
CA TYR A 610 -0.84 -8.89 -3.01
C TYR A 610 -0.47 -8.18 -4.30
N TYR A 611 0.75 -8.43 -4.80
CA TYR A 611 1.20 -7.95 -6.10
C TYR A 611 1.02 -9.04 -7.15
N GLY A 612 0.57 -8.65 -8.35
CA GLY A 612 0.51 -9.56 -9.48
C GLY A 612 1.90 -9.96 -9.98
N ILE A 613 2.02 -11.21 -10.43
CA ILE A 613 3.13 -11.67 -11.27
C ILE A 613 2.62 -12.67 -12.30
N ASN A 614 3.07 -12.52 -13.55
CA ASN A 614 2.81 -13.47 -14.61
C ASN A 614 3.83 -14.62 -14.55
N ASN A 615 3.61 -15.59 -13.66
CA ASN A 615 4.46 -16.77 -13.50
C ASN A 615 3.64 -17.96 -12.96
N ASP A 616 3.63 -19.06 -13.72
CA ASP A 616 2.85 -20.27 -13.44
C ASP A 616 3.14 -20.89 -12.05
N ASN A 617 4.35 -20.71 -11.53
CA ASN A 617 4.72 -21.18 -10.18
C ASN A 617 3.88 -20.55 -9.05
N TYR A 618 3.19 -19.44 -9.33
CA TYR A 618 2.33 -18.73 -8.37
C TYR A 618 0.84 -18.97 -8.59
N TYR A 619 0.44 -19.77 -9.58
CA TYR A 619 -0.96 -19.97 -9.91
C TYR A 619 -1.77 -20.50 -8.72
N GLU A 620 -1.26 -21.49 -7.97
CA GLU A 620 -1.93 -22.04 -6.79
C GLU A 620 -2.17 -20.98 -5.70
N HIS A 621 -1.24 -20.02 -5.56
CA HIS A 621 -1.39 -18.92 -4.62
C HIS A 621 -2.53 -17.98 -5.03
N PHE A 622 -2.58 -17.59 -6.30
CA PHE A 622 -3.64 -16.73 -6.82
C PHE A 622 -5.00 -17.43 -6.94
N GLU A 623 -5.02 -18.76 -7.09
CA GLU A 623 -6.23 -19.56 -7.00
C GLU A 623 -6.85 -19.48 -5.60
N LYS A 624 -6.04 -19.61 -4.56
CA LYS A 624 -6.47 -19.42 -3.16
C LYS A 624 -6.94 -17.99 -2.93
N LEU A 625 -6.22 -16.99 -3.43
CA LEU A 625 -6.63 -15.59 -3.31
C LEU A 625 -7.98 -15.32 -4.02
N SER A 626 -8.16 -15.81 -5.25
CA SER A 626 -9.41 -15.68 -6.00
C SER A 626 -10.60 -16.28 -5.24
N LYS A 627 -10.40 -17.43 -4.57
CA LYS A 627 -11.39 -18.03 -3.67
C LYS A 627 -11.69 -17.15 -2.46
N VAL A 628 -10.67 -16.53 -1.85
CA VAL A 628 -10.84 -15.59 -0.71
C VAL A 628 -11.58 -14.31 -1.12
N LEU A 629 -11.30 -13.77 -2.31
CA LEU A 629 -12.03 -12.62 -2.86
C LEU A 629 -13.51 -12.92 -3.09
N GLY A 630 -13.83 -14.19 -3.35
CA GLY A 630 -15.19 -14.67 -3.50
C GLY A 630 -15.77 -14.42 -4.89
N LYS A 631 -17.05 -14.76 -5.01
CA LYS A 631 -17.81 -14.74 -6.27
C LYS A 631 -18.99 -13.78 -6.18
N TYR A 632 -19.38 -13.25 -7.34
CA TYR A 632 -20.54 -12.38 -7.49
C TYR A 632 -21.36 -12.78 -8.71
N THR A 633 -22.63 -12.38 -8.69
CA THR A 633 -23.55 -12.58 -9.83
C THR A 633 -23.27 -11.56 -10.92
N ARG A 634 -22.73 -12.00 -12.07
CA ARG A 634 -22.58 -11.16 -13.27
C ARG A 634 -23.80 -11.31 -14.17
N GLN A 635 -24.40 -10.18 -14.57
CA GLN A 635 -25.41 -10.13 -15.62
C GLN A 635 -24.77 -9.96 -16.98
N ASP A 636 -24.92 -10.96 -17.85
CA ASP A 636 -24.60 -10.87 -19.26
C ASP A 636 -25.86 -10.45 -20.03
N VAL A 637 -25.80 -9.28 -20.66
CA VAL A 637 -26.86 -8.75 -21.52
C VAL A 637 -26.48 -9.00 -22.98
N SER A 638 -27.16 -9.95 -23.61
CA SER A 638 -27.04 -10.19 -25.04
C SER A 638 -28.10 -9.39 -25.80
N ARG A 639 -27.69 -8.65 -26.82
CA ARG A 639 -28.60 -7.93 -27.72
C ARG A 639 -28.47 -8.51 -29.12
N SER A 640 -29.56 -9.00 -29.68
CA SER A 640 -29.64 -9.40 -31.08
C SER A 640 -30.60 -8.47 -31.83
N ILE A 641 -30.27 -8.16 -33.08
CA ILE A 641 -31.13 -7.38 -33.97
C ILE A 641 -31.67 -8.38 -34.99
N ASP A 642 -32.99 -8.44 -35.11
CA ASP A 642 -33.65 -9.24 -36.14
C ASP A 642 -33.58 -8.49 -37.47
N ASP A 643 -32.79 -9.02 -38.40
CA ASP A 643 -32.55 -8.41 -39.73
C ASP A 643 -33.82 -8.26 -40.58
N ASN A 644 -34.87 -9.04 -40.32
CA ASN A 644 -36.12 -8.96 -41.07
C ASN A 644 -37.12 -7.94 -40.51
N THR A 645 -37.07 -7.66 -39.21
CA THR A 645 -38.06 -6.78 -38.54
C THR A 645 -37.45 -5.52 -37.94
N GLY A 646 -36.11 -5.42 -37.88
CA GLY A 646 -35.38 -4.33 -37.23
C GLY A 646 -35.55 -4.29 -35.72
N LYS A 647 -36.17 -5.32 -35.10
CA LYS A 647 -36.41 -5.37 -33.66
C LYS A 647 -35.18 -5.81 -32.92
N THR A 648 -34.82 -5.07 -31.86
CA THR A 648 -33.76 -5.46 -30.94
C THR A 648 -34.33 -6.34 -29.83
N ASN A 649 -33.91 -7.59 -29.77
CA ASN A 649 -34.18 -8.49 -28.66
C ASN A 649 -33.05 -8.39 -27.64
N THR A 650 -33.40 -8.26 -26.36
CA THR A 650 -32.42 -8.24 -25.25
C THR A 650 -32.67 -9.44 -24.36
N SER A 651 -31.66 -10.28 -24.19
CA SER A 651 -31.65 -11.42 -23.26
C SER A 651 -30.70 -11.12 -22.11
N ILE A 652 -31.14 -11.34 -20.88
CA ILE A 652 -30.33 -11.15 -19.67
C ILE A 652 -30.12 -12.52 -19.05
N SER A 653 -28.86 -12.91 -18.85
CA SER A 653 -28.47 -14.15 -18.19
C SER A 653 -27.58 -13.86 -16.99
N ASN A 654 -27.82 -14.54 -15.87
CA ASN A 654 -27.01 -14.43 -14.66
C ASN A 654 -25.97 -15.56 -14.66
N LYS A 655 -24.69 -15.23 -14.47
CA LYS A 655 -23.61 -16.19 -14.33
C LYS A 655 -22.81 -15.95 -13.06
N GLU A 656 -22.28 -17.02 -12.50
CA GLU A 656 -21.31 -16.97 -11.41
C GLU A 656 -19.95 -16.49 -11.95
N ARG A 657 -19.33 -15.50 -11.31
CA ARG A 657 -17.99 -15.02 -11.65
C ARG A 657 -17.20 -14.66 -10.39
N PHE A 658 -15.92 -15.02 -10.35
CA PHE A 658 -15.00 -14.53 -9.31
C PHE A 658 -14.81 -13.02 -9.40
N LEU A 659 -14.61 -12.36 -8.26
CA LEU A 659 -14.32 -10.91 -8.25
C LEU A 659 -13.09 -10.57 -9.10
N MET A 660 -12.06 -11.42 -9.03
CA MET A 660 -10.99 -11.53 -10.03
C MET A 660 -10.61 -13.00 -10.22
N THR A 661 -10.37 -13.41 -11.46
CA THR A 661 -9.83 -14.75 -11.75
C THR A 661 -8.34 -14.83 -11.41
N PRO A 662 -7.76 -16.04 -11.23
CA PRO A 662 -6.33 -16.20 -11.02
C PRO A 662 -5.49 -15.55 -12.15
N ASP A 663 -5.92 -15.68 -13.40
CA ASP A 663 -5.26 -15.05 -14.55
C ASP A 663 -5.29 -13.51 -14.48
N GLU A 664 -6.42 -12.94 -14.06
CA GLU A 664 -6.56 -11.48 -13.86
C GLU A 664 -5.67 -11.00 -12.70
N LEU A 665 -5.51 -11.80 -11.64
CA LEU A 665 -4.63 -11.48 -10.52
C LEU A 665 -3.15 -11.57 -10.91
N MET A 666 -2.77 -12.57 -11.69
CA MET A 666 -1.39 -12.75 -12.18
C MET A 666 -0.96 -11.63 -13.14
N THR A 667 -1.90 -11.11 -13.93
CA THR A 667 -1.64 -10.07 -14.94
C THR A 667 -1.78 -8.64 -14.41
N MET A 668 -1.98 -8.45 -13.10
CA MET A 668 -1.97 -7.12 -12.49
C MET A 668 -0.62 -6.43 -12.67
N GLY A 669 -0.59 -5.33 -13.44
CA GLY A 669 0.59 -4.52 -13.69
C GLY A 669 0.94 -3.61 -12.51
N ASP A 670 0.51 -2.35 -12.57
CA ASP A 670 0.64 -1.38 -11.47
C ASP A 670 -0.45 -1.53 -10.39
N GLU A 671 -1.31 -2.51 -10.52
CA GLU A 671 -2.39 -2.77 -9.56
C GLU A 671 -1.93 -3.69 -8.42
N LEU A 672 -2.60 -3.57 -7.28
CA LEU A 672 -2.46 -4.47 -6.14
C LEU A 672 -3.80 -4.67 -5.43
N ILE A 673 -3.90 -5.77 -4.70
CA ILE A 673 -5.04 -6.08 -3.85
C ILE A 673 -4.64 -5.92 -2.39
N ILE A 674 -5.46 -5.21 -1.60
CA ILE A 674 -5.34 -5.10 -0.15
C ILE A 674 -6.51 -5.84 0.48
N LEU A 675 -6.20 -6.74 1.40
CA LEU A 675 -7.15 -7.36 2.32
C LEU A 675 -6.89 -6.82 3.72
N GLU A 676 -7.87 -6.12 4.29
CA GLU A 676 -7.85 -5.63 5.67
C GLU A 676 -9.00 -6.31 6.42
N ASN A 677 -8.76 -6.74 7.66
CA ASN A 677 -9.66 -7.64 8.39
C ASN A 677 -11.12 -7.15 8.56
N THR A 678 -11.36 -5.83 8.48
CA THR A 678 -12.67 -5.21 8.73
C THR A 678 -13.37 -4.72 7.47
N LEU A 679 -12.69 -4.74 6.32
CA LEU A 679 -13.16 -4.19 5.06
C LEU A 679 -13.32 -5.27 4.00
N LYS A 680 -14.12 -4.96 2.97
CA LYS A 680 -14.10 -5.72 1.73
C LYS A 680 -12.72 -5.58 1.06
N PRO A 681 -12.36 -6.47 0.12
CA PRO A 681 -11.13 -6.33 -0.65
C PRO A 681 -11.03 -4.96 -1.32
N ILE A 682 -9.83 -4.37 -1.32
CA ILE A 682 -9.55 -3.09 -1.96
C ILE A 682 -8.63 -3.35 -3.15
N LYS A 683 -9.07 -2.93 -4.35
CA LYS A 683 -8.21 -2.87 -5.54
C LYS A 683 -7.68 -1.45 -5.70
N CYS A 684 -6.36 -1.29 -5.80
CA CYS A 684 -5.73 0.01 -5.93
C CYS A 684 -4.42 -0.08 -6.74
N HIS A 685 -3.70 1.02 -6.88
CA HIS A 685 -2.40 1.06 -7.58
C HIS A 685 -1.23 1.09 -6.59
N LYS A 686 -0.06 0.63 -7.04
CA LYS A 686 1.16 0.65 -6.22
C LYS A 686 1.60 2.09 -6.03
N ALA A 687 2.13 2.41 -4.86
CA ALA A 687 2.65 3.74 -4.58
C ALA A 687 4.07 3.88 -5.15
N LEU A 688 4.22 3.87 -6.48
CA LEU A 688 5.52 3.93 -7.14
C LEU A 688 6.23 5.28 -6.85
N TYR A 689 7.38 5.23 -6.17
CA TYR A 689 8.04 6.47 -5.72
C TYR A 689 8.50 7.38 -6.87
N TYR A 690 8.79 6.83 -8.05
CA TYR A 690 9.27 7.58 -9.21
C TYR A 690 8.15 8.16 -10.08
N ASP A 691 6.89 7.78 -9.83
CA ASP A 691 5.73 8.18 -10.63
C ASP A 691 4.89 9.27 -9.94
N ASP A 692 5.26 9.69 -8.73
CA ASP A 692 4.50 10.65 -7.92
C ASP A 692 5.38 11.86 -7.48
N PRO A 693 4.94 13.11 -7.70
CA PRO A 693 5.65 14.30 -7.23
C PRO A 693 5.86 14.30 -5.72
N PHE A 694 4.96 13.69 -4.95
CA PHE A 694 5.07 13.63 -3.49
C PHE A 694 6.39 13.00 -3.02
N PHE A 695 6.88 11.98 -3.73
CA PHE A 695 8.14 11.30 -3.40
C PHE A 695 9.32 11.87 -4.16
N THR A 696 9.16 12.10 -5.47
CA THR A 696 10.25 12.61 -6.33
C THR A 696 10.72 13.98 -5.88
N ASP A 697 9.83 14.87 -5.41
CA ASP A 697 10.20 16.17 -4.87
C ASP A 697 11.14 16.06 -3.66
N GLU A 698 10.96 15.05 -2.81
CA GLU A 698 11.80 14.83 -1.64
C GLU A 698 13.20 14.35 -2.03
N LEU A 699 13.32 13.50 -3.06
CA LEU A 699 14.60 13.10 -3.65
C LEU A 699 15.31 14.28 -4.31
N ILE A 700 14.56 15.11 -5.05
CA ILE A 700 15.08 16.31 -5.71
C ILE A 700 15.62 17.32 -4.69
N LYS A 701 14.92 17.51 -3.56
CA LYS A 701 15.33 18.44 -2.50
C LYS A 701 16.67 18.08 -1.85
N VAL A 702 16.98 16.79 -1.72
CA VAL A 702 18.22 16.35 -1.06
C VAL A 702 19.41 16.26 -2.02
N SER A 703 19.17 16.12 -3.33
CA SER A 703 20.22 15.99 -4.34
C SER A 703 20.51 17.33 -5.08
N PRO A 704 21.75 17.85 -4.99
CA PRO A 704 22.16 19.03 -5.75
C PRO A 704 22.09 18.87 -7.27
N SER A 705 22.33 17.65 -7.79
CA SER A 705 22.27 17.42 -9.24
C SER A 705 20.83 17.34 -9.75
N LEU A 706 19.93 16.67 -9.02
CA LEU A 706 18.52 16.58 -9.38
C LEU A 706 17.80 17.93 -9.26
N SER A 707 18.08 18.71 -8.20
CA SER A 707 17.50 20.05 -8.00
C SER A 707 17.84 21.06 -9.11
N LYS A 708 18.98 20.90 -9.80
CA LYS A 708 19.33 21.72 -10.97
C LYS A 708 18.54 21.35 -12.21
N LYS A 709 18.17 20.08 -12.36
CA LYS A 709 17.57 19.54 -13.59
C LYS A 709 16.04 19.49 -13.55
N TYR A 710 15.47 19.24 -12.38
CA TYR A 710 14.03 19.00 -12.20
C TYR A 710 13.38 20.09 -11.36
N LYS A 711 12.15 20.48 -11.75
CA LYS A 711 11.32 21.42 -10.99
C LYS A 711 10.37 20.65 -10.08
N LEU A 712 10.21 21.14 -8.85
CA LEU A 712 9.29 20.56 -7.87
C LEU A 712 7.83 20.62 -8.35
N GLY A 713 7.03 19.63 -7.95
CA GLY A 713 5.61 19.51 -8.24
C GLY A 713 5.29 18.99 -9.65
N LYS A 714 6.29 18.61 -10.44
CA LYS A 714 6.11 18.00 -11.77
C LYS A 714 6.64 16.58 -11.76
N VAL A 715 5.86 15.65 -12.33
CA VAL A 715 6.31 14.27 -12.53
C VAL A 715 7.46 14.26 -13.55
N PRO A 716 8.66 13.78 -13.18
CA PRO A 716 9.78 13.62 -14.10
C PRO A 716 9.47 12.57 -15.19
N ASN A 717 10.11 12.66 -16.36
CA ASN A 717 10.09 11.56 -17.31
C ASN A 717 10.84 10.35 -16.71
N GLN A 718 10.13 9.23 -16.56
CA GLN A 718 10.58 8.06 -15.79
C GLN A 718 11.96 7.53 -16.22
N ALA A 719 12.19 7.32 -17.52
CA ALA A 719 13.44 6.75 -18.02
C ALA A 719 14.62 7.67 -17.71
N THR A 720 14.49 8.96 -18.04
CA THR A 720 15.55 9.95 -17.78
C THR A 720 15.82 10.14 -16.28
N PHE A 721 14.75 10.14 -15.47
CA PHE A 721 14.85 10.36 -14.04
C PHE A 721 15.53 9.19 -13.34
N TYR A 722 15.26 7.95 -13.78
CA TYR A 722 15.92 6.78 -13.24
C TYR A 722 17.44 6.84 -13.46
N ASP A 723 17.89 7.17 -14.67
CA ASP A 723 19.33 7.28 -14.98
C ASP A 723 20.00 8.38 -14.16
N ASP A 724 19.36 9.55 -14.04
CA ASP A 724 19.87 10.65 -13.22
C ASP A 724 19.89 10.29 -11.72
N LEU A 725 18.90 9.54 -11.24
CA LEU A 725 18.82 9.05 -9.87
C LEU A 725 19.98 8.07 -9.58
N GLN A 726 20.25 7.14 -10.49
CA GLN A 726 21.41 6.24 -10.38
C GLN A 726 22.72 7.05 -10.37
N ALA A 727 22.85 8.04 -11.23
CA ALA A 727 24.03 8.89 -11.25
C ALA A 727 24.19 9.70 -9.95
N ALA A 728 23.10 10.22 -9.38
CA ALA A 728 23.10 10.91 -8.08
C ALA A 728 23.46 9.97 -6.92
N LYS A 729 22.98 8.72 -6.97
CA LYS A 729 23.36 7.66 -6.03
C LYS A 729 24.85 7.33 -6.12
N THR A 730 25.40 7.18 -7.33
CA THR A 730 26.86 6.94 -7.52
C THR A 730 27.70 8.09 -6.99
N ARG A 731 27.21 9.34 -7.08
CA ARG A 731 27.85 10.52 -6.48
C ARG A 731 27.68 10.60 -4.95
N GLY A 732 26.87 9.72 -4.35
CA GLY A 732 26.58 9.71 -2.91
C GLY A 732 25.66 10.84 -2.44
N GLU A 733 24.94 11.52 -3.35
CA GLU A 733 24.08 12.67 -3.02
C GLU A 733 22.80 12.25 -2.27
N LEU A 734 22.34 11.02 -2.49
CA LEU A 734 21.12 10.45 -1.92
C LEU A 734 21.40 9.52 -0.72
N SER A 735 22.66 9.08 -0.61
CA SER A 735 23.09 8.13 0.41
C SER A 735 23.23 8.83 1.75
N TYR A 736 23.15 8.04 2.81
CA TYR A 736 23.50 8.47 4.17
C TYR A 736 24.95 8.96 4.22
N ASP A 737 25.31 9.68 5.28
CA ASP A 737 26.67 10.17 5.49
C ASP A 737 27.63 9.01 5.80
N LYS A 738 28.26 8.51 4.74
CA LYS A 738 29.24 7.42 4.81
C LYS A 738 30.47 7.77 5.65
N SER A 739 30.72 9.04 5.99
CA SER A 739 31.85 9.40 6.86
C SER A 739 31.59 9.07 8.33
N LEU A 740 30.31 8.97 8.72
CA LEU A 740 29.89 8.62 10.09
C LEU A 740 29.89 7.11 10.35
N VAL A 741 29.98 6.29 9.30
CA VAL A 741 30.07 4.83 9.45
C VAL A 741 31.51 4.46 9.81
N PRO A 742 31.75 3.80 10.96
CA PRO A 742 33.09 3.43 11.36
C PRO A 742 33.71 2.43 10.39
N VAL A 743 35.03 2.54 10.22
CA VAL A 743 35.82 1.64 9.37
C VAL A 743 36.70 0.80 10.28
N GLY A 744 36.45 -0.50 10.29
CA GLY A 744 37.26 -1.49 10.97
C GLY A 744 38.58 -1.78 10.27
N SER A 745 39.56 -2.30 11.01
CA SER A 745 40.81 -2.82 10.46
C SER A 745 40.67 -4.29 10.09
N SER A 746 41.32 -4.72 9.00
CA SER A 746 41.48 -6.14 8.66
C SER A 746 42.58 -6.83 9.46
N GLU A 747 43.39 -6.09 10.22
CA GLU A 747 44.46 -6.62 11.07
C GLU A 747 43.96 -7.15 12.43
N LEU A 748 42.67 -6.96 12.73
CA LEU A 748 41.99 -7.35 13.98
C LEU A 748 41.78 -8.86 14.16
#